data_AF-A0A6P4ZB87-F1
#
_entry.id   AF-A0A6P4ZB87-F1
#
_cell.length_a   1.000
_cell.length_b   1.000
_cell.length_c   1.000
_cell.angle_alpha   90.00
_cell.angle_beta   90.00
_cell.angle_gamma   90.00
#
_symmetry.space_group_name_H-M   'P 1'
#
loop_
_entity.id
_entity.type
_entity.pdbx_description
1 polymer ?
#
loop_
_entity_poly.entity_id
_entity_poly.type
_entity_poly.pdbx_seq_one_letter_code
_entity_poly.pdbx_strand_id
1 'polypeptide(L)'
;MLYQYVTAVILLLSSCWTPSALAAAYDAPPDPDVGHFAVTDSSGKRCLLLDLAATFRVNYEKNDGTTGVVSYALPIDSVATGTCASTLGSKADISLGFFTGYQQFGLKMGFERSGVLRPKSFLSSIQIYYTLDPSIFPDAKYVNETNPLSLTDLHEFETSTSKSYLCESNATFTLGFPGVTQLVDFTVDYIKVQPFDVHKQEFSASEECPEDHALSTLPAESTTAPPVTTPTPGIPVGHFSLKNDQGEVCLLASWGVRFHVEYETLPNGTATAQYVLPTDANAVGACEDHYATISLRFKNDFDITAIFQSDGKNFSIDNLAVTYKESLPHFPSSKHPNKTTTVTAKNLDLFLVDVGKSYLCKARQSLEVGGANVTLEIIDWQVQPFAVKNGTFGDATECSQDGGTTTMFPISNATTILPTTTVPPPTNHTHTVGPVTNVTTPGPTNHTHTPKPKPPATTPMPTPGPAGEPKQGHYKLKNSKNDVCLLADMGLQFTASYTKKNKHTGKGVFNVPVKASASGNCGPEKSSLILTFYGGNFNVTFDFQKSAKGGGKAKYHVSSISLAYTEMPAVFPGSMTPNKAHTVSNNGLAVFPADQDRSYKCDADVHVAISKDVDMLVRQVHVQPFDVQKGQFSSAEECSQDSKGGKSYGLEIGLGVGVAVVLVALGVFWYVRRRNAKKYRKMESVLGPE
;
A
#
# COMPACT_ATOMS: atom_id res chain seq x y z
N MET A 1 -63.59 7.12 -16.44
CA MET A 1 -62.95 8.34 -15.88
C MET A 1 -62.10 7.98 -14.66
N LEU A 2 -61.01 7.24 -14.81
CA LEU A 2 -59.95 7.15 -13.80
C LEU A 2 -58.59 6.76 -14.44
N TYR A 3 -58.46 7.01 -15.75
CA TYR A 3 -57.29 6.64 -16.56
C TYR A 3 -56.70 7.85 -17.32
N GLN A 4 -57.16 9.05 -16.96
CA GLN A 4 -56.83 10.31 -17.66
C GLN A 4 -56.32 11.39 -16.69
N TYR A 5 -55.96 11.01 -15.46
CA TYR A 5 -55.48 11.93 -14.40
C TYR A 5 -54.12 11.55 -13.80
N VAL A 6 -53.45 10.49 -14.27
CA VAL A 6 -52.17 10.02 -13.67
C VAL A 6 -50.96 10.21 -14.61
N THR A 7 -51.18 10.67 -15.84
CA THR A 7 -50.10 10.95 -16.83
C THR A 7 -49.80 12.43 -17.00
N ALA A 8 -50.24 13.30 -16.08
CA ALA A 8 -50.06 14.75 -16.14
C ALA A 8 -49.34 15.35 -14.92
N VAL A 9 -48.58 14.54 -14.16
CA VAL A 9 -47.65 15.02 -13.11
C VAL A 9 -46.26 14.38 -13.29
N ILE A 10 -45.92 14.08 -14.55
CA ILE A 10 -44.55 13.96 -15.04
C ILE A 10 -44.30 15.25 -15.81
N LEU A 11 -43.22 15.96 -15.50
CA LEU A 11 -42.81 17.29 -15.99
C LEU A 11 -43.36 18.45 -15.17
N LEU A 12 -42.63 18.80 -14.10
CA LEU A 12 -42.22 20.16 -13.75
C LEU A 12 -41.56 20.10 -12.38
N LEU A 13 -40.22 20.12 -12.38
CA LEU A 13 -39.31 20.77 -11.42
C LEU A 13 -37.91 20.11 -11.56
N SER A 14 -37.35 20.26 -12.76
CA SER A 14 -35.92 20.41 -12.93
C SER A 14 -35.57 21.87 -12.66
N SER A 15 -34.73 22.15 -11.68
CA SER A 15 -33.74 23.24 -11.77
C SER A 15 -32.79 23.24 -10.58
N CYS A 16 -31.52 23.02 -10.94
CA CYS A 16 -30.33 23.71 -10.45
C CYS A 16 -29.95 23.53 -8.97
N TRP A 17 -28.71 23.09 -8.72
CA TRP A 17 -27.64 23.83 -8.05
C TRP A 17 -26.36 22.98 -8.11
N THR A 18 -25.32 23.51 -8.76
CA THR A 18 -23.90 23.22 -8.47
C THR A 18 -23.38 24.37 -7.59
N PRO A 19 -22.14 24.35 -7.07
CA PRO A 19 -21.18 23.27 -6.82
C PRO A 19 -20.80 23.21 -5.32
N SER A 20 -19.95 22.26 -4.91
CA SER A 20 -18.79 22.49 -4.00
C SER A 20 -18.13 21.16 -3.67
N ALA A 21 -16.98 20.94 -4.30
CA ALA A 21 -16.02 19.92 -3.92
C ALA A 21 -15.38 20.28 -2.57
N LEU A 22 -15.27 19.30 -1.68
CA LEU A 22 -14.30 19.31 -0.58
C LEU A 22 -13.67 17.93 -0.54
N ALA A 23 -12.48 17.85 -1.14
CA ALA A 23 -11.54 16.78 -0.94
C ALA A 23 -11.05 16.83 0.51
N ALA A 24 -11.10 15.70 1.21
CA ALA A 24 -10.43 15.51 2.49
C ALA A 24 -9.72 14.16 2.48
N ALA A 25 -8.49 14.18 2.95
CA ALA A 25 -7.44 13.21 2.72
C ALA A 25 -7.71 11.83 3.33
N TYR A 26 -7.20 10.81 2.64
CA TYR A 26 -7.11 9.42 3.07
C TYR A 26 -6.13 9.29 4.25
N ASP A 27 -6.57 8.67 5.34
CA ASP A 27 -5.66 8.01 6.29
C ASP A 27 -5.15 6.70 5.67
N ALA A 28 -3.86 6.40 5.88
CA ALA A 28 -3.13 5.29 5.27
C ALA A 28 -3.73 3.90 5.61
N PRO A 29 -3.73 2.95 4.65
CA PRO A 29 -4.18 1.58 4.87
C PRO A 29 -3.25 0.82 5.84
N PRO A 30 -3.73 -0.24 6.51
CA PRO A 30 -2.87 -1.12 7.32
C PRO A 30 -1.79 -1.78 6.45
N ASP A 31 -0.59 -1.95 7.01
CA ASP A 31 0.57 -2.52 6.33
C ASP A 31 0.23 -3.87 5.66
N PRO A 32 0.64 -4.10 4.40
CA PRO A 32 0.31 -5.31 3.68
C PRO A 32 1.03 -6.54 4.24
N ASP A 33 0.32 -7.67 4.30
CA ASP A 33 0.90 -8.96 4.71
C ASP A 33 1.97 -9.43 3.68
N VAL A 34 3.03 -10.08 4.17
CA VAL A 34 4.12 -10.62 3.32
C VAL A 34 3.65 -11.89 2.61
N GLY A 35 3.63 -11.86 1.27
CA GLY A 35 3.39 -13.04 0.44
C GLY A 35 4.67 -13.83 0.19
N HIS A 36 4.56 -15.16 0.03
CA HIS A 36 5.70 -16.06 -0.19
C HIS A 36 5.59 -16.76 -1.54
N PHE A 37 6.48 -16.40 -2.46
CA PHE A 37 6.41 -16.76 -3.87
C PHE A 37 7.68 -17.49 -4.32
N ALA A 38 7.56 -18.34 -5.33
CA ALA A 38 8.70 -18.98 -5.97
C ALA A 38 8.41 -19.42 -7.40
N VAL A 39 9.48 -19.49 -8.19
CA VAL A 39 9.48 -20.12 -9.51
C VAL A 39 10.18 -21.46 -9.40
N THR A 40 9.58 -22.49 -10.01
CA THR A 40 10.16 -23.84 -10.10
C THR A 40 10.62 -24.13 -11.52
N ASP A 41 11.78 -24.76 -11.66
CA ASP A 41 12.28 -25.22 -12.95
C ASP A 41 11.49 -26.45 -13.48
N SER A 42 11.83 -26.91 -14.68
CA SER A 42 11.23 -28.10 -15.29
C SER A 42 11.49 -29.40 -14.51
N SER A 43 12.42 -29.39 -13.55
CA SER A 43 12.70 -30.51 -12.65
C SER A 43 11.91 -30.44 -11.33
N GLY A 44 11.13 -29.37 -11.12
CA GLY A 44 10.34 -29.14 -9.92
C GLY A 44 11.14 -28.53 -8.76
N LYS A 45 12.37 -28.05 -8.98
CA LYS A 45 13.17 -27.39 -7.96
C LYS A 45 12.93 -25.88 -7.96
N ARG A 46 12.78 -25.28 -6.77
CA ARG A 46 12.71 -23.82 -6.63
C ARG A 46 14.03 -23.19 -7.07
N CYS A 47 13.96 -22.28 -8.04
CA CYS A 47 15.11 -21.64 -8.66
C CYS A 47 15.16 -20.12 -8.40
N LEU A 48 14.02 -19.53 -8.04
CA LEU A 48 13.85 -18.14 -7.65
C LEU A 48 12.88 -18.10 -6.47
N LEU A 49 13.23 -17.35 -5.44
CA LEU A 49 12.45 -17.15 -4.22
C LEU A 49 12.16 -15.67 -4.04
N LEU A 50 10.92 -15.33 -3.70
CA LEU A 50 10.49 -13.95 -3.46
C LEU A 50 9.48 -13.94 -2.32
N ASP A 51 9.82 -13.28 -1.21
CA ASP A 51 8.85 -12.82 -0.24
C ASP A 51 8.59 -11.34 -0.49
N LEU A 52 7.34 -10.92 -0.60
CA LEU A 52 6.98 -9.56 -1.00
C LEU A 52 5.69 -9.10 -0.32
N ALA A 53 5.75 -7.96 0.36
CA ALA A 53 4.58 -7.16 0.71
C ALA A 53 4.62 -5.89 -0.13
N ALA A 54 3.53 -5.58 -0.83
CA ALA A 54 3.49 -4.43 -1.71
C ALA A 54 2.07 -3.88 -1.87
N THR A 55 1.97 -2.60 -2.19
CA THR A 55 0.73 -1.88 -2.43
C THR A 55 0.76 -1.19 -3.79
N PHE A 56 -0.33 -1.32 -4.54
CA PHE A 56 -0.57 -0.64 -5.80
C PHE A 56 -1.56 0.51 -5.58
N ARG A 57 -1.27 1.69 -6.11
CA ARG A 57 -2.17 2.85 -6.12
C ARG A 57 -2.32 3.32 -7.57
N VAL A 58 -3.49 3.10 -8.13
CA VAL A 58 -3.80 3.33 -9.54
C VAL A 58 -4.71 4.55 -9.68
N ASN A 59 -4.24 5.53 -10.45
CA ASN A 59 -5.02 6.67 -10.91
C ASN A 59 -5.68 6.36 -12.26
N TYR A 60 -6.95 6.67 -12.45
CA TYR A 60 -7.71 6.38 -13.68
C TYR A 60 -8.69 7.49 -14.03
N GLU A 61 -9.02 7.65 -15.32
CA GLU A 61 -10.00 8.63 -15.78
C GLU A 61 -11.44 8.10 -15.59
N LYS A 62 -12.37 8.96 -15.17
CA LYS A 62 -13.79 8.66 -15.01
C LYS A 62 -14.63 9.19 -16.17
N ASN A 63 -15.86 8.68 -16.31
CA ASN A 63 -16.82 9.05 -17.34
C ASN A 63 -17.19 10.54 -17.35
N ASP A 64 -17.07 11.22 -16.21
CA ASP A 64 -17.34 12.66 -16.06
C ASP A 64 -16.12 13.55 -16.40
N GLY A 65 -15.01 12.95 -16.84
CA GLY A 65 -13.75 13.63 -17.14
C GLY A 65 -12.88 13.93 -15.91
N THR A 66 -13.28 13.50 -14.71
CA THR A 66 -12.46 13.59 -13.49
C THR A 66 -11.53 12.39 -13.35
N THR A 67 -10.60 12.42 -12.40
CA THR A 67 -9.73 11.29 -12.07
C THR A 67 -10.18 10.58 -10.79
N GLY A 68 -10.19 9.25 -10.82
CA GLY A 68 -10.33 8.38 -9.66
C GLY A 68 -9.00 7.80 -9.21
N VAL A 69 -8.93 7.39 -7.94
CA VAL A 69 -7.76 6.73 -7.35
C VAL A 69 -8.23 5.48 -6.62
N VAL A 70 -7.57 4.35 -6.85
CA VAL A 70 -7.83 3.09 -6.17
C VAL A 70 -6.51 2.53 -5.65
N SER A 71 -6.51 2.06 -4.40
CA SER A 71 -5.35 1.39 -3.80
C SER A 71 -5.71 -0.05 -3.44
N TYR A 72 -4.81 -0.99 -3.74
CA TYR A 72 -4.94 -2.39 -3.37
C TYR A 72 -3.57 -3.00 -3.04
N ALA A 73 -3.52 -3.90 -2.05
CA ALA A 73 -2.31 -4.65 -1.70
C ALA A 73 -2.10 -5.85 -2.63
N LEU A 74 -0.86 -6.29 -2.79
CA LEU A 74 -0.48 -7.54 -3.44
C LEU A 74 -1.08 -8.72 -2.65
N PRO A 75 -1.94 -9.55 -3.27
CA PRO A 75 -2.48 -10.71 -2.57
C PRO A 75 -1.39 -11.76 -2.27
N ILE A 76 -1.32 -12.22 -1.02
CA ILE A 76 -0.30 -13.19 -0.57
C ILE A 76 -0.37 -14.56 -1.25
N ASP A 77 -1.49 -14.88 -1.91
CA ASP A 77 -1.74 -16.10 -2.65
C ASP A 77 -1.69 -15.90 -4.18
N SER A 78 -1.12 -14.77 -4.63
CA SER A 78 -0.86 -14.51 -6.05
C SER A 78 -0.14 -15.70 -6.68
N VAL A 79 -0.55 -16.05 -7.90
CA VAL A 79 0.08 -17.19 -8.58
C VAL A 79 1.41 -16.76 -9.17
N ALA A 80 2.48 -17.32 -8.63
CA ALA A 80 3.83 -17.15 -9.14
C ALA A 80 4.09 -18.07 -10.34
N THR A 81 4.41 -17.46 -11.46
CA THR A 81 4.96 -18.11 -12.67
C THR A 81 6.27 -17.41 -13.04
N GLY A 82 7.05 -17.92 -13.97
CA GLY A 82 8.27 -17.24 -14.37
C GLY A 82 9.28 -18.15 -15.04
N THR A 83 10.44 -17.59 -15.33
CA THR A 83 11.55 -18.30 -15.98
C THR A 83 12.74 -18.36 -15.05
N CYS A 84 13.22 -19.58 -14.79
CA CYS A 84 14.49 -19.79 -14.12
C CYS A 84 15.65 -19.42 -15.04
N ALA A 85 16.67 -18.78 -14.50
CA ALA A 85 17.95 -18.67 -15.19
C ALA A 85 18.59 -20.07 -15.34
N SER A 86 19.07 -20.38 -16.55
CA SER A 86 19.92 -21.56 -16.74
C SER A 86 21.29 -21.34 -16.06
N THR A 87 22.08 -22.40 -15.91
CA THR A 87 23.41 -22.34 -15.26
C THR A 87 24.32 -21.25 -15.83
N LEU A 88 24.16 -20.92 -17.11
CA LEU A 88 24.87 -19.85 -17.84
C LEU A 88 23.96 -18.66 -18.20
N GLY A 89 22.66 -18.72 -17.93
CA GLY A 89 21.69 -17.67 -18.25
C GLY A 89 21.86 -16.46 -17.34
N SER A 90 21.77 -15.25 -17.89
CA SER A 90 21.92 -14.00 -17.13
C SER A 90 20.59 -13.41 -16.65
N LYS A 91 19.44 -14.01 -17.00
CA LYS A 91 18.11 -13.46 -16.72
C LYS A 91 17.22 -14.47 -16.03
N ALA A 92 16.46 -14.02 -15.06
CA ALA A 92 15.35 -14.73 -14.43
C ALA A 92 14.15 -13.80 -14.31
N ASP A 93 12.94 -14.33 -14.27
CA ASP A 93 11.76 -13.50 -14.04
C ASP A 93 10.73 -14.22 -13.20
N ILE A 94 9.93 -13.46 -12.47
CA ILE A 94 8.75 -13.92 -11.76
C ILE A 94 7.57 -13.04 -12.14
N SER A 95 6.46 -13.66 -12.48
CA SER A 95 5.18 -13.05 -12.79
C SER A 95 4.15 -13.52 -11.77
N LEU A 96 3.66 -12.60 -10.95
CA LEU A 96 2.59 -12.76 -9.99
C LEU A 96 1.29 -12.32 -10.65
N GLY A 97 0.40 -13.27 -10.95
CA GLY A 97 -0.96 -12.98 -11.40
C GLY A 97 -1.93 -12.99 -10.23
N PHE A 98 -2.84 -12.01 -10.16
CA PHE A 98 -3.83 -11.90 -9.09
C PHE A 98 -5.20 -11.44 -9.64
N PHE A 99 -6.30 -11.75 -8.93
CA PHE A 99 -7.69 -11.64 -9.40
C PHE A 99 -7.98 -12.50 -10.67
N THR A 100 -9.18 -13.06 -10.79
CA THR A 100 -9.42 -14.29 -11.58
C THR A 100 -9.12 -14.21 -13.10
N GLY A 101 -8.46 -15.24 -13.66
CA GLY A 101 -8.32 -15.51 -15.11
C GLY A 101 -7.12 -14.80 -15.74
N TYR A 102 -5.98 -15.50 -15.85
CA TYR A 102 -4.68 -14.97 -16.31
C TYR A 102 -4.78 -13.91 -17.42
N GLN A 103 -4.04 -12.80 -17.22
CA GLN A 103 -3.86 -11.59 -18.05
C GLN A 103 -4.59 -10.30 -17.58
N GLN A 104 -5.42 -10.32 -16.53
CA GLN A 104 -6.16 -9.12 -16.11
C GLN A 104 -5.44 -8.24 -15.10
N PHE A 105 -4.88 -8.82 -14.02
CA PHE A 105 -4.04 -8.07 -13.09
C PHE A 105 -2.78 -8.85 -12.73
N GLY A 106 -1.65 -8.17 -12.66
CA GLY A 106 -0.42 -8.81 -12.23
C GLY A 106 0.80 -7.92 -12.21
N LEU A 107 1.84 -8.46 -11.58
CA LEU A 107 3.17 -7.89 -11.41
C LEU A 107 4.18 -8.85 -12.01
N LYS A 108 5.04 -8.38 -12.89
CA LYS A 108 6.19 -9.12 -13.40
C LYS A 108 7.46 -8.40 -13.00
N MET A 109 8.36 -9.12 -12.36
CA MET A 109 9.68 -8.63 -11.94
C MET A 109 10.74 -9.42 -12.70
N GLY A 110 11.56 -8.71 -13.47
CA GLY A 110 12.71 -9.29 -14.18
C GLY A 110 14.00 -9.01 -13.43
N PHE A 111 14.85 -10.02 -13.31
CA PHE A 111 16.14 -9.95 -12.63
C PHE A 111 17.26 -10.28 -13.60
N GLU A 112 18.37 -9.57 -13.48
CA GLU A 112 19.59 -9.85 -14.22
C GLU A 112 20.76 -10.11 -13.29
N ARG A 113 21.73 -10.89 -13.77
CA ARG A 113 23.02 -11.05 -13.10
C ARG A 113 24.17 -10.52 -13.96
N SER A 114 25.11 -9.84 -13.30
CA SER A 114 26.30 -9.24 -13.91
C SER A 114 27.56 -9.61 -13.13
N GLY A 115 28.69 -9.70 -13.83
CA GLY A 115 30.01 -10.00 -13.25
C GLY A 115 30.42 -11.48 -13.38
N VAL A 116 31.68 -11.70 -13.78
CA VAL A 116 32.24 -13.05 -14.03
C VAL A 116 32.96 -13.60 -12.79
N LEU A 117 33.65 -12.74 -12.03
CA LEU A 117 34.44 -13.13 -10.86
C LEU A 117 33.66 -13.03 -9.54
N ARG A 118 32.71 -12.09 -9.46
CA ARG A 118 31.79 -11.89 -8.33
C ARG A 118 30.42 -11.56 -8.91
N PRO A 119 29.64 -12.59 -9.31
CA PRO A 119 28.33 -12.36 -9.89
C PRO A 119 27.41 -11.69 -8.86
N LYS A 120 26.80 -10.59 -9.30
CA LYS A 120 25.76 -9.87 -8.57
C LYS A 120 24.45 -10.00 -9.33
N SER A 121 23.34 -9.95 -8.61
CA SER A 121 21.99 -9.90 -9.17
C SER A 121 21.28 -8.64 -8.74
N PHE A 122 20.42 -8.12 -9.61
CA PHE A 122 19.61 -6.93 -9.37
C PHE A 122 18.27 -7.05 -10.11
N LEU A 123 17.29 -6.29 -9.66
CA LEU A 123 16.01 -6.08 -10.35
C LEU A 123 16.24 -5.18 -11.57
N SER A 124 15.92 -5.68 -12.76
CA SER A 124 16.14 -5.02 -14.04
C SER A 124 14.87 -4.45 -14.68
N SER A 125 13.71 -5.00 -14.32
CA SER A 125 12.43 -4.53 -14.86
C SER A 125 11.26 -4.84 -13.94
N ILE A 126 10.28 -3.96 -13.95
CA ILE A 126 8.96 -4.14 -13.33
C ILE A 126 7.92 -3.95 -14.44
N GLN A 127 6.98 -4.86 -14.58
CA GLN A 127 5.84 -4.70 -15.46
C GLN A 127 4.56 -4.96 -14.65
N ILE A 128 3.63 -4.01 -14.68
CA ILE A 128 2.33 -4.10 -14.01
C ILE A 128 1.27 -4.07 -15.10
N TYR A 129 0.35 -5.03 -15.05
CA TYR A 129 -0.83 -4.99 -15.90
C TYR A 129 -2.06 -5.02 -15.01
N TYR A 130 -3.07 -4.24 -15.36
CA TYR A 130 -4.34 -4.19 -14.64
C TYR A 130 -5.47 -3.87 -15.62
N THR A 131 -6.66 -4.42 -15.37
CA THR A 131 -7.86 -4.16 -16.15
C THR A 131 -8.73 -3.16 -15.41
N LEU A 132 -9.28 -2.16 -16.09
CA LEU A 132 -10.23 -1.20 -15.48
C LEU A 132 -11.62 -1.84 -15.26
N ASP A 133 -11.66 -2.84 -14.38
CA ASP A 133 -12.88 -3.53 -13.97
C ASP A 133 -13.77 -2.57 -13.14
N PRO A 134 -15.05 -2.37 -13.50
CA PRO A 134 -15.97 -1.47 -12.79
C PRO A 134 -16.15 -1.77 -11.30
N SER A 135 -15.89 -3.00 -10.86
CA SER A 135 -15.96 -3.39 -9.45
C SER A 135 -14.81 -2.84 -8.61
N ILE A 136 -13.66 -2.57 -9.25
CA ILE A 136 -12.45 -2.03 -8.62
C ILE A 136 -12.28 -0.55 -8.98
N PHE A 137 -12.62 -0.16 -10.21
CA PHE A 137 -12.48 1.18 -10.79
C PHE A 137 -13.86 1.76 -11.12
N PRO A 138 -14.62 2.25 -10.12
CA PRO A 138 -15.96 2.78 -10.33
C PRO A 138 -15.94 4.00 -11.24
N ASP A 139 -16.93 4.07 -12.14
CA ASP A 139 -17.10 5.15 -13.11
C ASP A 139 -15.93 5.32 -14.09
N ALA A 140 -15.03 4.33 -14.23
CA ALA A 140 -13.92 4.39 -15.17
C ALA A 140 -14.41 4.69 -16.59
N LYS A 141 -13.71 5.60 -17.28
CA LYS A 141 -14.03 6.02 -18.64
C LYS A 141 -13.81 4.91 -19.66
N TYR A 142 -12.73 4.15 -19.47
CA TYR A 142 -12.32 3.07 -20.37
C TYR A 142 -12.51 1.71 -19.70
N VAL A 143 -13.77 1.36 -19.43
CA VAL A 143 -14.14 0.11 -18.75
C VAL A 143 -13.59 -1.13 -19.47
N ASN A 144 -13.04 -2.08 -18.70
CA ASN A 144 -12.47 -3.35 -19.15
C ASN A 144 -11.23 -3.23 -20.06
N GLU A 145 -10.59 -2.06 -20.12
CA GLU A 145 -9.31 -1.90 -20.80
C GLU A 145 -8.16 -2.42 -19.93
N THR A 146 -7.30 -3.26 -20.50
CA THR A 146 -6.08 -3.75 -19.83
C THR A 146 -4.92 -2.85 -20.17
N ASN A 147 -4.27 -2.31 -19.14
CA ASN A 147 -3.18 -1.36 -19.26
C ASN A 147 -1.87 -1.99 -18.78
N PRO A 148 -0.94 -2.36 -19.69
CA PRO A 148 0.38 -2.86 -19.33
C PRO A 148 1.38 -1.72 -19.18
N LEU A 149 1.84 -1.46 -17.97
CA LEU A 149 2.89 -0.49 -17.65
C LEU A 149 4.20 -1.21 -17.40
N SER A 150 5.33 -0.68 -17.90
CA SER A 150 6.65 -1.28 -17.70
C SER A 150 7.71 -0.24 -17.35
N LEU A 151 8.57 -0.57 -16.39
CA LEU A 151 9.85 0.05 -16.13
C LEU A 151 10.95 -0.95 -16.52
N THR A 152 11.94 -0.49 -17.28
CA THR A 152 13.13 -1.26 -17.67
C THR A 152 14.38 -0.55 -17.20
N ASP A 153 15.53 -1.21 -17.35
CA ASP A 153 16.85 -0.67 -17.02
C ASP A 153 16.99 -0.25 -15.55
N LEU A 154 16.27 -0.95 -14.66
CA LEU A 154 16.38 -0.79 -13.22
C LEU A 154 17.69 -1.44 -12.72
N HIS A 155 18.19 -0.93 -11.59
CA HIS A 155 19.37 -1.49 -10.92
C HIS A 155 19.15 -1.54 -9.40
N GLU A 156 17.99 -2.05 -9.01
CA GLU A 156 17.53 -2.05 -7.62
C GLU A 156 17.70 -3.43 -6.97
N PHE A 157 17.63 -3.50 -5.65
CA PHE A 157 17.73 -4.75 -4.89
C PHE A 157 18.99 -5.58 -5.22
N GLU A 158 20.12 -4.87 -5.36
CA GLU A 158 21.40 -5.48 -5.73
C GLU A 158 21.96 -6.37 -4.60
N THR A 159 22.34 -7.60 -4.91
CA THR A 159 23.00 -8.51 -3.97
C THR A 159 23.93 -9.48 -4.68
N SER A 160 24.79 -10.21 -3.95
CA SER A 160 25.54 -11.33 -4.53
C SER A 160 24.58 -12.42 -4.98
N THR A 161 24.82 -13.05 -6.14
CA THR A 161 23.92 -14.12 -6.63
C THR A 161 23.81 -15.31 -5.67
N SER A 162 24.83 -15.52 -4.83
CA SER A 162 24.87 -16.58 -3.81
C SER A 162 24.13 -16.26 -2.50
N LYS A 163 23.59 -15.04 -2.37
CA LYS A 163 22.89 -14.54 -1.19
C LYS A 163 21.46 -14.13 -1.54
N SER A 164 20.62 -13.96 -0.52
CA SER A 164 19.33 -13.29 -0.67
C SER A 164 19.47 -11.80 -0.37
N TYR A 165 18.71 -10.95 -1.05
CA TYR A 165 18.51 -9.56 -0.66
C TYR A 165 17.34 -9.50 0.32
N LEU A 166 17.46 -8.73 1.41
CA LEU A 166 16.39 -8.47 2.37
C LEU A 166 16.27 -6.97 2.60
N CYS A 167 15.07 -6.41 2.49
CA CYS A 167 14.79 -5.04 2.88
C CYS A 167 13.40 -4.96 3.52
N GLU A 168 13.35 -4.47 4.76
CA GLU A 168 12.14 -4.21 5.53
C GLU A 168 11.67 -2.74 5.40
N SER A 169 12.50 -1.90 4.79
CA SER A 169 12.20 -0.50 4.48
C SER A 169 11.39 -0.37 3.18
N ASN A 170 10.58 0.69 3.10
CA ASN A 170 9.70 0.92 1.96
C ASN A 170 10.45 1.45 0.72
N ALA A 171 10.02 1.01 -0.47
CA ALA A 171 10.50 1.51 -1.75
C ALA A 171 9.33 1.73 -2.70
N THR A 172 9.21 2.90 -3.32
CA THR A 172 8.09 3.22 -4.23
C THR A 172 8.56 3.41 -5.67
N PHE A 173 7.91 2.71 -6.59
CA PHE A 173 8.09 2.78 -8.03
C PHE A 173 6.82 3.31 -8.67
N THR A 174 6.87 4.45 -9.37
CA THR A 174 5.69 4.91 -10.12
C THR A 174 5.82 4.56 -11.60
N LEU A 175 4.76 4.02 -12.19
CA LEU A 175 4.68 3.62 -13.60
C LEU A 175 3.57 4.42 -14.32
N GLY A 176 3.79 4.77 -15.59
CA GLY A 176 2.83 5.53 -16.39
C GLY A 176 3.24 5.67 -17.85
N PHE A 177 2.29 6.06 -18.70
CA PHE A 177 2.56 6.41 -20.09
C PHE A 177 2.65 7.94 -20.26
N PRO A 178 3.58 8.45 -21.09
CA PRO A 178 3.65 9.88 -21.38
C PRO A 178 2.37 10.36 -22.07
N GLY A 179 1.73 11.39 -21.50
CA GLY A 179 0.53 12.02 -22.08
C GLY A 179 -0.82 11.42 -21.66
N VAL A 180 -0.85 10.51 -20.70
CA VAL A 180 -2.08 9.86 -20.19
C VAL A 180 -2.25 10.15 -18.70
N THR A 181 -3.48 10.36 -18.23
CA THR A 181 -3.82 10.65 -16.81
C THR A 181 -3.73 9.43 -15.89
N GLN A 182 -3.34 8.28 -16.42
CA GLN A 182 -3.38 6.97 -15.78
C GLN A 182 -1.98 6.59 -15.29
N LEU A 183 -1.77 6.66 -13.97
CA LEU A 183 -0.50 6.47 -13.27
C LEU A 183 -0.65 5.39 -12.19
N VAL A 184 0.39 4.61 -11.91
CA VAL A 184 0.39 3.56 -10.88
C VAL A 184 1.59 3.73 -9.97
N ASP A 185 1.37 4.02 -8.68
CA ASP A 185 2.41 3.90 -7.66
C ASP A 185 2.43 2.45 -7.14
N PHE A 186 3.55 1.77 -7.29
CA PHE A 186 3.85 0.45 -6.75
C PHE A 186 4.82 0.61 -5.58
N THR A 187 4.31 0.49 -4.36
CA THR A 187 5.09 0.55 -3.13
C THR A 187 5.42 -0.86 -2.68
N VAL A 188 6.70 -1.13 -2.44
CA VAL A 188 7.21 -2.35 -1.81
C VAL A 188 7.42 -2.01 -0.34
N ASP A 189 6.69 -2.68 0.53
CA ASP A 189 6.72 -2.45 1.98
C ASP A 189 7.64 -3.46 2.70
N TYR A 190 7.89 -4.61 2.07
CA TYR A 190 8.86 -5.60 2.51
C TYR A 190 9.29 -6.44 1.31
N ILE A 191 10.58 -6.74 1.17
CA ILE A 191 11.07 -7.67 0.15
C ILE A 191 12.20 -8.55 0.65
N LYS A 192 12.09 -9.85 0.38
CA LYS A 192 13.22 -10.78 0.44
C LYS A 192 13.31 -11.56 -0.85
N VAL A 193 14.39 -11.42 -1.61
CA VAL A 193 14.48 -12.01 -2.95
C VAL A 193 15.81 -12.72 -3.19
N GLN A 194 15.75 -13.88 -3.83
CA GLN A 194 16.91 -14.59 -4.35
C GLN A 194 16.59 -15.12 -5.75
N PRO A 195 17.02 -14.42 -6.80
CA PRO A 195 16.69 -14.76 -8.18
C PRO A 195 17.63 -15.78 -8.84
N PHE A 196 18.81 -16.00 -8.25
CA PHE A 196 19.83 -16.91 -8.78
C PHE A 196 20.45 -17.76 -7.67
N ASP A 197 21.15 -18.82 -8.06
CA ASP A 197 21.92 -19.73 -7.20
C ASP A 197 21.17 -20.23 -5.95
N VAL A 198 19.85 -20.47 -6.07
CA VAL A 198 19.04 -21.02 -4.98
C VAL A 198 19.48 -22.44 -4.66
N HIS A 199 20.06 -22.62 -3.47
CA HIS A 199 20.50 -23.91 -2.97
C HIS A 199 19.51 -24.44 -1.94
N LYS A 200 19.29 -25.76 -1.93
CA LYS A 200 18.36 -26.46 -1.01
C LYS A 200 16.90 -25.96 -1.05
N GLN A 201 16.51 -25.18 -2.05
CA GLN A 201 15.15 -24.64 -2.23
C GLN A 201 14.69 -23.67 -1.12
N GLU A 202 15.66 -23.06 -0.43
CA GLU A 202 15.48 -22.10 0.65
C GLU A 202 16.35 -20.85 0.39
N PHE A 203 16.02 -19.74 1.06
CA PHE A 203 16.84 -18.53 0.99
C PHE A 203 18.22 -18.79 1.58
N SER A 204 19.24 -18.29 0.89
CA SER A 204 20.61 -18.23 1.39
C SER A 204 20.75 -17.09 2.39
N ALA A 205 21.92 -16.95 3.01
CA ALA A 205 22.21 -15.84 3.93
C ALA A 205 21.83 -14.50 3.28
N SER A 206 21.15 -13.65 4.06
CA SER A 206 20.63 -12.38 3.57
C SER A 206 21.72 -11.30 3.62
N GLU A 207 21.70 -10.44 2.62
CA GLU A 207 22.35 -9.14 2.61
C GLU A 207 21.22 -8.11 2.82
N GLU A 208 21.24 -7.47 3.98
CA GLU A 208 20.25 -6.47 4.37
C GLU A 208 20.51 -5.17 3.61
N CYS A 209 19.43 -4.46 3.29
CA CYS A 209 19.54 -3.17 2.62
C CYS A 209 20.12 -2.11 3.57
N PRO A 210 20.84 -1.10 3.04
CA PRO A 210 21.40 -0.02 3.85
C PRO A 210 20.38 0.70 4.74
N GLU A 211 19.11 0.75 4.29
CA GLU A 211 18.00 1.43 4.95
C GLU A 211 17.63 0.79 6.30
N ASP A 212 17.69 -0.54 6.41
CA ASP A 212 17.33 -1.26 7.65
C ASP A 212 18.37 -1.04 8.76
N HIS A 213 19.63 -0.83 8.40
CA HIS A 213 20.72 -0.57 9.34
C HIS A 213 20.71 0.87 9.91
N ALA A 214 19.99 1.80 9.28
CA ALA A 214 19.86 3.17 9.77
C ALA A 214 19.00 3.25 11.06
N LEU A 215 18.14 2.26 11.33
CA LEU A 215 17.19 2.28 12.46
C LEU A 215 17.75 1.70 13.77
N SER A 216 18.89 1.01 13.75
CA SER A 216 19.37 0.18 14.87
C SER A 216 20.39 0.87 15.81
N THR A 217 20.72 2.15 15.60
CA THR A 217 21.76 2.86 16.38
C THR A 217 21.24 3.77 17.49
N LEU A 218 19.93 3.80 17.77
CA LEU A 218 19.37 4.63 18.85
C LEU A 218 19.26 3.85 20.17
N PRO A 219 19.88 4.30 21.28
CA PRO A 219 19.75 3.67 22.59
C PRO A 219 18.33 3.81 23.15
N ALA A 220 17.81 2.73 23.72
CA ALA A 220 16.52 2.70 24.40
C ALA A 220 16.54 3.53 25.69
N GLU A 221 15.65 4.52 25.82
CA GLU A 221 15.43 5.24 27.07
C GLU A 221 13.98 5.14 27.56
N SER A 222 13.87 5.07 28.89
CA SER A 222 12.69 4.68 29.66
C SER A 222 11.69 5.83 29.87
N THR A 223 10.41 5.48 29.73
CA THR A 223 9.18 6.01 30.35
C THR A 223 9.26 7.33 31.17
N THR A 224 8.54 8.39 30.73
CA THR A 224 7.26 8.91 31.30
C THR A 224 7.06 10.43 31.04
N ALA A 225 6.02 10.79 30.25
CA ALA A 225 5.28 12.09 30.13
C ALA A 225 6.02 13.33 29.53
N PRO A 226 5.33 14.43 29.09
CA PRO A 226 3.97 14.67 28.53
C PRO A 226 4.09 15.25 27.07
N PRO A 227 3.09 15.91 26.42
CA PRO A 227 3.00 15.97 24.95
C PRO A 227 4.08 16.86 24.33
N VAL A 228 4.86 16.29 23.42
CA VAL A 228 5.90 17.00 22.65
C VAL A 228 5.41 17.16 21.21
N THR A 229 5.41 18.41 20.75
CA THR A 229 5.30 18.84 19.36
C THR A 229 6.28 18.06 18.48
N THR A 230 5.77 17.38 17.46
CA THR A 230 6.55 16.62 16.47
C THR A 230 7.63 17.51 15.84
N PRO A 231 8.93 17.19 15.97
CA PRO A 231 9.98 17.94 15.30
C PRO A 231 9.98 17.61 13.80
N THR A 232 10.11 18.65 12.98
CA THR A 232 10.33 18.54 11.53
C THR A 232 11.59 17.73 11.25
N PRO A 233 11.59 16.80 10.26
CA PRO A 233 12.79 16.06 9.86
C PRO A 233 13.96 17.01 9.54
N GLY A 234 15.10 16.81 10.20
CA GLY A 234 16.32 17.60 10.00
C GLY A 234 16.96 17.35 8.63
N ILE A 235 17.71 18.34 8.11
CA ILE A 235 18.51 18.17 6.89
C ILE A 235 19.76 17.38 7.29
N PRO A 236 20.06 16.22 6.66
CA PRO A 236 21.26 15.45 6.98
C PRO A 236 22.52 16.15 6.43
N VAL A 237 23.62 16.10 7.18
CA VAL A 237 24.91 16.71 6.79
C VAL A 237 25.86 15.62 6.30
N GLY A 238 26.19 15.63 5.01
CA GLY A 238 27.15 14.70 4.42
C GLY A 238 28.60 15.20 4.55
N HIS A 239 29.56 14.27 4.58
CA HIS A 239 30.99 14.56 4.61
C HIS A 239 31.68 13.89 3.42
N PHE A 240 32.29 14.70 2.55
CA PHE A 240 32.83 14.27 1.26
C PHE A 240 34.30 14.68 1.13
N SER A 241 35.09 13.81 0.51
CA SER A 241 36.51 14.05 0.23
C SER A 241 36.87 13.59 -1.18
N LEU A 242 37.59 14.42 -1.94
CA LEU A 242 38.16 14.05 -3.23
C LEU A 242 39.68 13.90 -3.13
N LYS A 243 40.22 12.96 -3.89
CA LYS A 243 41.66 12.70 -3.99
C LYS A 243 42.16 13.05 -5.38
N ASN A 244 43.39 13.56 -5.47
CA ASN A 244 44.09 13.76 -6.73
C ASN A 244 44.64 12.43 -7.30
N ASP A 245 45.24 12.50 -8.49
CA ASP A 245 45.87 11.34 -9.15
C ASP A 245 47.01 10.72 -8.33
N GLN A 246 47.62 11.50 -7.41
CA GLN A 246 48.62 11.00 -6.47
C GLN A 246 48.01 10.34 -5.21
N GLY A 247 46.68 10.32 -5.06
CA GLY A 247 45.98 9.73 -3.92
C GLY A 247 45.88 10.62 -2.68
N GLU A 248 46.32 11.87 -2.77
CA GLU A 248 46.25 12.86 -1.70
C GLU A 248 44.90 13.58 -1.73
N VAL A 249 44.33 13.87 -0.56
CA VAL A 249 43.07 14.61 -0.46
C VAL A 249 43.29 16.03 -0.96
N CYS A 250 42.48 16.45 -1.93
CA CYS A 250 42.61 17.73 -2.61
C CYS A 250 41.41 18.66 -2.41
N LEU A 251 40.26 18.12 -1.99
CA LEU A 251 39.06 18.88 -1.65
C LEU A 251 38.29 18.17 -0.54
N LEU A 252 37.84 18.94 0.46
CA LEU A 252 36.92 18.51 1.51
C LEU A 252 35.64 19.33 1.44
N ALA A 253 34.49 18.68 1.59
CA ALA A 253 33.19 19.32 1.67
C ALA A 253 32.34 18.67 2.75
N SER A 254 31.65 19.48 3.54
CA SER A 254 30.62 19.05 4.47
C SER A 254 29.47 20.02 4.38
N TRP A 255 28.26 19.52 4.10
CA TRP A 255 27.06 20.35 4.03
C TRP A 255 25.82 19.48 4.10
N GLY A 256 24.74 20.05 4.63
CA GLY A 256 23.39 19.52 4.46
C GLY A 256 22.64 20.41 3.48
N VAL A 257 21.98 19.80 2.49
CA VAL A 257 21.25 20.55 1.46
C VAL A 257 19.84 19.99 1.32
N ARG A 258 18.84 20.87 1.34
CA ARG A 258 17.47 20.59 0.91
C ARG A 258 17.16 21.37 -0.35
N PHE A 259 16.74 20.67 -1.38
CA PHE A 259 16.38 21.20 -2.69
C PHE A 259 14.88 21.44 -2.74
N HIS A 260 14.49 22.61 -3.24
CA HIS A 260 13.11 22.94 -3.61
C HIS A 260 13.12 23.24 -5.11
N VAL A 261 12.46 22.42 -5.91
CA VAL A 261 12.43 22.57 -7.37
C VAL A 261 11.01 22.82 -7.82
N GLU A 262 10.75 23.98 -8.43
CA GLU A 262 9.48 24.27 -9.08
C GLU A 262 9.47 23.69 -10.50
N TYR A 263 8.39 22.99 -10.85
CA TYR A 263 8.25 22.32 -12.15
C TYR A 263 6.80 22.37 -12.66
N GLU A 264 6.63 22.29 -13.97
CA GLU A 264 5.31 22.31 -14.62
C GLU A 264 4.63 20.93 -14.52
N THR A 265 3.32 20.92 -14.26
CA THR A 265 2.50 19.70 -14.14
C THR A 265 1.35 19.65 -15.16
N LEU A 266 0.88 18.43 -15.48
CA LEU A 266 -0.31 18.23 -16.31
C LEU A 266 -1.61 18.32 -15.48
N PRO A 267 -2.72 18.87 -16.03
CA PRO A 267 -2.90 19.30 -17.43
C PRO A 267 -2.36 20.71 -17.77
N ASN A 268 -2.10 21.55 -16.76
CA ASN A 268 -1.33 22.81 -16.84
C ASN A 268 -1.30 23.45 -15.43
N GLY A 269 -0.33 23.06 -14.60
CA GLY A 269 -0.10 23.60 -13.26
C GLY A 269 1.39 23.76 -12.96
N THR A 270 1.72 24.22 -11.75
CA THR A 270 3.08 24.17 -11.20
C THR A 270 3.05 23.48 -9.84
N ALA A 271 4.12 22.75 -9.52
CA ALA A 271 4.31 22.10 -8.23
C ALA A 271 5.76 22.28 -7.76
N THR A 272 6.02 22.08 -6.47
CA THR A 272 7.36 22.15 -5.89
C THR A 272 7.77 20.79 -5.35
N ALA A 273 8.82 20.21 -5.92
CA ALA A 273 9.46 19.00 -5.43
C ALA A 273 10.44 19.33 -4.30
N GLN A 274 10.47 18.50 -3.26
CA GLN A 274 11.43 18.63 -2.16
C GLN A 274 12.22 17.34 -1.97
N TYR A 275 13.55 17.46 -1.89
CA TYR A 275 14.45 16.35 -1.60
C TYR A 275 15.69 16.84 -0.88
N VAL A 276 16.44 15.93 -0.24
CA VAL A 276 17.66 16.27 0.51
C VAL A 276 18.87 15.57 -0.08
N LEU A 277 20.04 16.19 0.04
CA LEU A 277 21.32 15.57 -0.27
C LEU A 277 21.59 14.46 0.76
N PRO A 278 21.69 13.19 0.35
CA PRO A 278 21.98 12.12 1.28
C PRO A 278 23.46 12.12 1.67
N THR A 279 23.76 11.61 2.86
CA THR A 279 25.13 11.60 3.44
C THR A 279 26.09 10.69 2.68
N ASP A 280 25.57 9.72 1.93
CA ASP A 280 26.30 8.73 1.14
C ASP A 280 26.34 9.06 -0.36
N ALA A 281 26.01 10.30 -0.74
CA ALA A 281 26.08 10.74 -2.14
C ALA A 281 27.46 10.44 -2.76
N ASN A 282 27.44 9.96 -4.00
CA ASN A 282 28.65 9.62 -4.73
C ASN A 282 29.39 10.90 -5.14
N ALA A 283 30.49 11.18 -4.45
CA ALA A 283 31.36 12.31 -4.74
C ALA A 283 32.34 11.98 -5.87
N VAL A 284 32.21 12.70 -6.98
CA VAL A 284 33.13 12.65 -8.13
C VAL A 284 33.66 14.06 -8.35
N GLY A 285 34.90 14.19 -8.79
CA GLY A 285 35.43 15.50 -9.11
C GLY A 285 36.90 15.47 -9.44
N ALA A 286 37.44 16.65 -9.67
CA ALA A 286 38.85 16.85 -9.99
C ALA A 286 39.36 18.11 -9.30
N CYS A 287 40.63 18.09 -8.91
CA CYS A 287 41.33 19.25 -8.36
C CYS A 287 42.52 19.57 -9.27
N GLU A 288 42.44 20.70 -9.93
CA GLU A 288 43.53 21.28 -10.72
C GLU A 288 44.16 22.45 -9.95
N ASP A 289 45.15 23.12 -10.54
CA ASP A 289 45.87 24.21 -9.87
C ASP A 289 45.00 25.46 -9.66
N HIS A 290 44.06 25.73 -10.58
CA HIS A 290 43.22 26.92 -10.58
C HIS A 290 41.73 26.64 -10.46
N TYR A 291 41.30 25.41 -10.71
CA TYR A 291 39.89 25.00 -10.63
C TYR A 291 39.76 23.69 -9.86
N ALA A 292 38.74 23.60 -9.02
CA ALA A 292 38.36 22.35 -8.39
C ALA A 292 36.87 22.12 -8.58
N THR A 293 36.50 20.88 -8.85
CA THR A 293 35.11 20.48 -9.10
C THR A 293 34.73 19.37 -8.15
N ILE A 294 33.53 19.46 -7.60
CA ILE A 294 32.88 18.36 -6.87
C ILE A 294 31.44 18.23 -7.37
N SER A 295 31.09 17.02 -7.80
CA SER A 295 29.78 16.58 -8.22
C SER A 295 29.32 15.52 -7.23
N LEU A 296 28.19 15.76 -6.59
CA LEU A 296 27.58 14.84 -5.63
C LEU A 296 26.34 14.23 -6.27
N ARG A 297 26.50 12.99 -6.73
CA ARG A 297 25.47 12.25 -7.45
C ARG A 297 24.73 11.32 -6.52
N PHE A 298 23.40 11.32 -6.60
CA PHE A 298 22.59 10.43 -5.79
C PHE A 298 21.32 10.01 -6.52
N LYS A 299 20.88 8.78 -6.24
CA LYS A 299 19.68 8.14 -6.82
C LYS A 299 19.63 8.15 -8.37
N ASN A 300 20.78 8.29 -9.05
CA ASN A 300 20.92 8.42 -10.52
C ASN A 300 20.16 9.57 -11.21
N ASP A 301 19.30 10.26 -10.48
CA ASP A 301 18.41 11.31 -10.96
C ASP A 301 18.90 12.71 -10.56
N PHE A 302 19.78 12.81 -9.57
CA PHE A 302 20.21 14.08 -8.98
C PHE A 302 21.71 14.23 -8.94
N ASP A 303 22.18 15.45 -9.21
CA ASP A 303 23.58 15.86 -9.12
C ASP A 303 23.64 17.33 -8.70
N ILE A 304 24.39 17.62 -7.64
CA ILE A 304 24.81 18.99 -7.32
C ILE A 304 26.30 19.11 -7.60
N THR A 305 26.66 20.03 -8.49
CA THR A 305 28.03 20.28 -8.90
C THR A 305 28.47 21.68 -8.48
N ALA A 306 29.52 21.77 -7.68
CA ALA A 306 30.17 23.02 -7.33
C ALA A 306 31.53 23.10 -8.03
N ILE A 307 31.81 24.26 -8.61
CA ILE A 307 33.08 24.61 -9.24
C ILE A 307 33.69 25.74 -8.43
N PHE A 308 34.91 25.52 -7.95
CA PHE A 308 35.70 26.50 -7.24
C PHE A 308 36.82 26.99 -8.13
N GLN A 309 37.16 28.26 -8.00
CA GLN A 309 38.28 28.88 -8.69
C GLN A 309 39.27 29.46 -7.67
N SER A 310 40.54 29.50 -8.03
CA SER A 310 41.63 30.02 -7.20
C SER A 310 42.54 30.96 -8.00
N ASP A 311 42.85 32.12 -7.40
CA ASP A 311 43.86 33.05 -7.91
C ASP A 311 45.28 32.75 -7.38
N GLY A 312 45.43 31.64 -6.63
CA GLY A 312 46.66 31.22 -5.96
C GLY A 312 46.84 31.79 -4.55
N LYS A 313 46.03 32.77 -4.13
CA LYS A 313 45.98 33.27 -2.76
C LYS A 313 44.67 32.94 -2.09
N ASN A 314 43.57 33.17 -2.78
CA ASN A 314 42.21 32.96 -2.31
C ASN A 314 41.44 32.06 -3.27
N PHE A 315 40.45 31.35 -2.75
CA PHE A 315 39.46 30.63 -3.54
C PHE A 315 38.06 31.21 -3.31
N SER A 316 37.22 31.08 -4.34
CA SER A 316 35.78 31.34 -4.28
C SER A 316 35.01 30.26 -5.03
N ILE A 317 33.69 30.20 -4.82
CA ILE A 317 32.79 29.38 -5.64
C ILE A 317 32.46 30.14 -6.93
N ASP A 318 32.86 29.57 -8.06
CA ASP A 318 32.64 30.13 -9.39
C ASP A 318 31.22 29.80 -9.89
N ASN A 319 30.88 28.50 -9.93
CA ASN A 319 29.59 28.03 -10.38
C ASN A 319 28.99 27.01 -9.42
N LEU A 320 27.66 27.05 -9.26
CA LEU A 320 26.89 25.99 -8.63
C LEU A 320 25.80 25.54 -9.60
N ALA A 321 25.81 24.26 -9.95
CA ALA A 321 24.84 23.65 -10.84
C ALA A 321 24.05 22.58 -10.10
N VAL A 322 22.74 22.54 -10.36
CA VAL A 322 21.84 21.47 -9.91
C VAL A 322 21.29 20.81 -11.16
N THR A 323 21.56 19.51 -11.29
CA THR A 323 20.95 18.67 -12.30
C THR A 323 19.95 17.77 -11.61
N TYR A 324 18.73 17.78 -12.11
CA TYR A 324 17.69 16.87 -11.67
C TYR A 324 17.00 16.27 -12.89
N LYS A 325 16.66 15.00 -12.78
CA LYS A 325 15.75 14.33 -13.68
C LYS A 325 14.37 14.41 -13.07
N GLU A 326 13.38 14.83 -13.85
CA GLU A 326 11.97 14.87 -13.45
C GLU A 326 11.40 13.44 -13.37
N SER A 327 12.00 12.64 -12.49
CA SER A 327 11.65 11.25 -12.25
C SER A 327 10.40 11.17 -11.42
N LEU A 328 9.59 10.15 -11.71
CA LEU A 328 8.22 10.07 -11.24
C LEU A 328 8.05 10.02 -9.70
N PRO A 329 8.95 9.42 -8.89
CA PRO A 329 8.79 9.48 -7.43
C PRO A 329 9.10 10.86 -6.82
N HIS A 330 9.85 11.73 -7.51
CA HIS A 330 10.25 13.04 -6.98
C HIS A 330 9.54 14.23 -7.66
N PHE A 331 9.06 14.04 -8.89
CA PHE A 331 8.37 15.06 -9.69
C PHE A 331 7.03 14.50 -10.22
N PRO A 332 6.06 14.20 -9.32
CA PRO A 332 4.79 13.63 -9.71
C PRO A 332 4.04 14.57 -10.66
N SER A 333 3.38 13.98 -11.66
CA SER A 333 2.57 14.71 -12.65
C SER A 333 3.36 15.75 -13.48
N SER A 334 4.70 15.66 -13.53
CA SER A 334 5.52 16.52 -14.39
C SER A 334 5.02 16.50 -15.84
N LYS A 335 4.98 17.67 -16.46
CA LYS A 335 4.69 17.88 -17.88
C LYS A 335 5.83 17.41 -18.79
N HIS A 336 7.02 17.23 -18.21
CA HIS A 336 8.23 16.79 -18.88
C HIS A 336 8.85 15.56 -18.17
N PRO A 337 8.12 14.44 -18.06
CA PRO A 337 8.57 13.28 -17.30
C PRO A 337 9.91 12.74 -17.84
N ASN A 338 10.81 12.36 -16.94
CA ASN A 338 12.17 11.89 -17.23
C ASN A 338 13.08 12.90 -17.96
N LYS A 339 12.66 14.16 -18.12
CA LYS A 339 13.54 15.20 -18.63
C LYS A 339 14.61 15.50 -17.59
N THR A 340 15.86 15.46 -18.03
CA THR A 340 16.98 15.96 -17.23
C THR A 340 17.13 17.45 -17.49
N THR A 341 17.06 18.23 -16.42
CA THR A 341 17.24 19.67 -16.45
C THR A 341 18.44 20.01 -15.58
N THR A 342 19.37 20.78 -16.14
CA THR A 342 20.49 21.37 -15.39
C THR A 342 20.26 22.87 -15.29
N VAL A 343 20.20 23.37 -14.06
CA VAL A 343 20.21 24.79 -13.76
C VAL A 343 21.57 25.18 -13.19
N THR A 344 22.05 26.38 -13.50
CA THR A 344 23.36 26.85 -13.04
C THR A 344 23.27 28.29 -12.57
N ALA A 345 23.86 28.54 -11.40
CA ALA A 345 24.20 29.87 -10.93
C ALA A 345 25.69 30.10 -11.17
N LYS A 346 26.03 31.22 -11.79
CA LYS A 346 27.40 31.59 -12.17
C LYS A 346 27.83 32.86 -11.44
N ASN A 347 29.13 33.06 -11.28
CA ASN A 347 29.73 34.23 -10.64
C ASN A 347 29.16 34.43 -9.23
N LEU A 348 29.09 33.35 -8.46
CA LEU A 348 28.37 33.36 -7.19
C LEU A 348 29.05 34.22 -6.12
N ASP A 349 30.38 34.43 -6.17
CA ASP A 349 31.19 35.27 -5.25
C ASP A 349 30.71 35.24 -3.79
N LEU A 350 30.19 34.09 -3.34
CA LEU A 350 29.49 33.96 -2.06
C LEU A 350 30.44 34.13 -0.88
N PHE A 351 31.70 33.75 -1.08
CA PHE A 351 32.77 33.91 -0.13
C PHE A 351 34.11 33.99 -0.86
N LEU A 352 35.08 34.63 -0.21
CA LEU A 352 36.47 34.69 -0.63
C LEU A 352 37.33 34.25 0.57
N VAL A 353 38.03 33.13 0.44
CA VAL A 353 38.75 32.49 1.55
C VAL A 353 40.19 32.22 1.16
N ASP A 354 41.13 32.44 2.08
CA ASP A 354 42.55 32.16 1.85
C ASP A 354 42.76 30.66 1.52
N VAL A 355 43.58 30.37 0.50
CA VAL A 355 43.96 28.99 0.15
C VAL A 355 44.66 28.33 1.35
N GLY A 356 44.19 27.13 1.71
CA GLY A 356 44.65 26.39 2.89
C GLY A 356 43.76 26.55 4.13
N LYS A 357 42.79 27.48 4.11
CA LYS A 357 41.69 27.59 5.08
C LYS A 357 40.41 26.96 4.54
N SER A 358 39.41 26.77 5.40
CA SER A 358 38.06 26.34 5.02
C SER A 358 37.07 27.50 5.11
N TYR A 359 36.05 27.52 4.27
CA TYR A 359 34.84 28.30 4.52
C TYR A 359 33.94 27.51 5.49
N LEU A 360 33.28 28.15 6.45
CA LEU A 360 32.31 27.52 7.35
C LEU A 360 31.09 28.43 7.55
N CYS A 361 29.89 27.88 7.41
CA CYS A 361 28.66 28.58 7.76
C CYS A 361 27.66 27.62 8.39
N LYS A 362 27.45 27.74 9.71
CA LYS A 362 26.51 26.90 10.47
C LYS A 362 25.08 27.37 10.29
N ALA A 363 24.90 28.69 10.13
CA ALA A 363 23.63 29.32 9.88
C ALA A 363 23.05 28.87 8.54
N ARG A 364 21.75 28.61 8.57
CA ARG A 364 20.99 28.21 7.38
C ARG A 364 21.07 29.29 6.30
N GLN A 365 21.49 28.89 5.10
CA GLN A 365 21.52 29.71 3.90
C GLN A 365 20.40 29.30 2.95
N SER A 366 19.88 30.26 2.19
CA SER A 366 18.92 30.04 1.11
C SER A 366 19.49 30.61 -0.18
N LEU A 367 19.70 29.76 -1.19
CA LEU A 367 20.31 30.14 -2.46
C LEU A 367 19.43 29.74 -3.64
N GLU A 368 19.13 30.68 -4.53
CA GLU A 368 18.37 30.42 -5.75
C GLU A 368 19.31 30.09 -6.92
N VAL A 369 18.97 29.05 -7.69
CA VAL A 369 19.74 28.55 -8.83
C VAL A 369 18.85 28.50 -10.07
N GLY A 370 19.33 29.04 -11.21
CA GLY A 370 18.60 28.95 -12.49
C GLY A 370 17.44 29.92 -12.68
N GLY A 371 17.47 31.10 -12.07
CA GLY A 371 16.42 32.11 -12.25
C GLY A 371 15.16 31.85 -11.42
N ALA A 372 15.32 31.39 -10.18
CA ALA A 372 14.29 31.10 -9.17
C ALA A 372 13.52 29.77 -9.29
N ASN A 373 13.78 28.94 -10.30
CA ASN A 373 13.13 27.62 -10.42
C ASN A 373 13.64 26.59 -9.41
N VAL A 374 14.83 26.79 -8.84
CA VAL A 374 15.41 25.93 -7.80
C VAL A 374 15.89 26.77 -6.63
N THR A 375 15.46 26.43 -5.43
CA THR A 375 15.93 27.03 -4.17
C THR A 375 16.63 25.97 -3.31
N LEU A 376 17.85 26.27 -2.88
CA LEU A 376 18.67 25.43 -2.02
C LEU A 376 18.65 25.97 -0.59
N GLU A 377 18.25 25.14 0.36
CA GLU A 377 18.38 25.38 1.80
C GLU A 377 19.62 24.63 2.29
N ILE A 378 20.69 25.37 2.63
CA ILE A 378 22.00 24.80 2.99
C ILE A 378 22.26 25.04 4.47
N ILE A 379 22.72 24.00 5.18
CA ILE A 379 23.15 24.07 6.58
C ILE A 379 24.54 23.45 6.75
N ASP A 380 25.26 23.84 7.81
CA ASP A 380 26.59 23.33 8.16
C ASP A 380 27.54 23.32 6.96
N TRP A 381 27.54 24.41 6.19
CA TRP A 381 28.28 24.53 4.95
C TRP A 381 29.76 24.77 5.22
N GLN A 382 30.56 23.71 5.20
CA GLN A 382 32.02 23.75 5.28
C GLN A 382 32.68 23.24 4.01
N VAL A 383 33.51 24.04 3.35
CA VAL A 383 34.23 23.62 2.13
C VAL A 383 35.66 24.11 2.12
N GLN A 384 36.56 23.26 1.63
CA GLN A 384 37.96 23.59 1.38
C GLN A 384 38.43 22.88 0.11
N PRO A 385 38.40 23.57 -1.04
CA PRO A 385 39.15 23.19 -2.22
C PRO A 385 40.61 23.65 -2.09
N PHE A 386 41.52 22.91 -2.72
CA PHE A 386 42.95 23.23 -2.79
C PHE A 386 43.68 23.17 -1.43
N ALA A 387 44.99 22.90 -1.49
CA ALA A 387 45.91 22.97 -0.35
C ALA A 387 45.41 22.30 0.96
N VAL A 388 44.68 21.19 0.85
CA VAL A 388 44.24 20.38 2.00
C VAL A 388 45.45 19.67 2.59
N LYS A 389 45.70 19.85 3.89
CA LYS A 389 46.82 19.22 4.60
C LYS A 389 46.29 18.12 5.52
N ASN A 390 46.96 16.97 5.51
CA ASN A 390 46.64 15.81 6.37
C ASN A 390 45.19 15.28 6.24
N GLY A 391 44.48 15.62 5.15
CA GLY A 391 43.09 15.20 4.94
C GLY A 391 42.09 15.82 5.91
N THR A 392 42.43 16.94 6.57
CA THR A 392 41.55 17.66 7.49
C THR A 392 41.32 19.09 7.03
N PHE A 393 40.18 19.68 7.40
CA PHE A 393 39.95 21.10 7.21
C PHE A 393 41.02 21.93 7.94
N GLY A 394 41.53 22.96 7.27
CA GLY A 394 42.30 24.03 7.88
C GLY A 394 41.40 25.02 8.62
N ASP A 395 42.00 26.07 9.18
CA ASP A 395 41.29 27.08 9.96
C ASP A 395 40.06 27.61 9.21
N ALA A 396 38.93 27.72 9.91
CA ALA A 396 37.68 28.12 9.32
C ALA A 396 37.57 29.65 9.21
N THR A 397 37.11 30.11 8.05
CA THR A 397 36.60 31.47 7.82
C THR A 397 35.09 31.40 7.92
N GLU A 398 34.56 31.84 9.06
CA GLU A 398 33.12 31.76 9.37
C GLU A 398 32.31 32.82 8.62
N CYS A 399 31.10 32.48 8.22
CA CYS A 399 30.17 33.41 7.56
C CYS A 399 29.63 34.45 8.56
N SER A 400 29.24 35.62 8.05
CA SER A 400 28.71 36.72 8.88
C SER A 400 27.41 36.37 9.63
N GLN A 401 26.69 35.35 9.15
CA GLN A 401 25.38 34.91 9.64
C GLN A 401 25.48 34.08 10.92
N ASP A 402 26.64 33.49 11.21
CA ASP A 402 26.89 32.75 12.44
C ASP A 402 26.99 33.68 13.68
N GLY A 403 27.12 35.00 13.47
CA GLY A 403 27.18 36.00 14.53
C GLY A 403 25.84 36.35 15.20
N GLY A 404 24.75 35.64 14.88
CA GLY A 404 23.37 35.99 15.24
C GLY A 404 22.76 35.21 16.42
N THR A 405 23.37 35.18 17.60
CA THR A 405 22.68 34.83 18.86
C THR A 405 23.13 35.76 20.00
N THR A 406 22.32 36.79 20.29
CA THR A 406 22.31 37.71 21.47
C THR A 406 23.64 38.31 22.00
N THR A 407 23.84 39.59 21.68
CA THR A 407 24.37 40.72 22.49
C THR A 407 25.36 40.42 23.65
N MET A 408 26.54 41.04 23.76
CA MET A 408 26.88 42.44 23.45
C MET A 408 28.30 42.59 22.92
N PHE A 409 28.45 43.27 21.77
CA PHE A 409 29.62 44.10 21.52
C PHE A 409 29.29 45.54 21.96
N PRO A 410 30.15 46.20 22.75
CA PRO A 410 29.96 47.61 23.07
C PRO A 410 30.25 48.46 21.82
N ILE A 411 29.32 49.37 21.54
CA ILE A 411 29.46 50.41 20.52
C ILE A 411 30.53 51.39 21.02
N SER A 412 31.60 51.57 20.25
CA SER A 412 32.62 52.58 20.51
C SER A 412 32.06 53.97 20.17
N ASN A 413 31.96 54.84 21.17
CA ASN A 413 32.22 56.28 21.07
C ASN A 413 32.10 56.96 22.45
N ALA A 414 33.21 57.06 23.17
CA ALA A 414 33.53 58.20 24.05
C ALA A 414 35.00 58.14 24.51
N THR A 415 35.63 59.30 24.47
CA THR A 415 37.05 59.63 24.62
C THR A 415 37.57 59.55 26.07
N THR A 416 38.87 59.21 26.23
CA THR A 416 39.78 59.64 27.35
C THR A 416 39.51 58.95 28.72
N ILE A 417 40.44 58.35 29.51
CA ILE A 417 41.82 58.62 29.93
C ILE A 417 42.47 57.34 30.52
N LEU A 418 43.80 57.22 30.47
CA LEU A 418 44.72 56.27 31.17
C LEU A 418 44.65 56.42 32.72
N PRO A 419 45.07 55.45 33.59
CA PRO A 419 46.47 54.96 33.77
C PRO A 419 46.58 53.41 33.87
N THR A 420 47.53 52.72 33.20
CA THR A 420 48.95 52.39 33.55
C THR A 420 49.18 51.40 34.71
N THR A 421 50.13 50.48 34.45
CA THR A 421 51.00 49.66 35.35
C THR A 421 50.46 48.27 35.78
N THR A 422 51.18 47.15 35.82
CA THR A 422 52.57 46.71 35.46
C THR A 422 52.67 45.18 35.74
N VAL A 423 53.27 44.42 34.80
CA VAL A 423 54.34 43.38 34.98
C VAL A 423 54.06 42.07 35.79
N PRO A 424 54.74 40.93 35.46
CA PRO A 424 54.17 39.56 35.57
C PRO A 424 54.96 38.62 36.54
N PRO A 425 55.03 37.27 36.35
CA PRO A 425 54.90 36.23 37.40
C PRO A 425 56.28 35.76 37.96
N PRO A 426 56.43 34.73 38.86
CA PRO A 426 56.38 33.30 38.46
C PRO A 426 56.18 32.24 39.61
N THR A 427 56.38 30.96 39.24
CA THR A 427 56.98 29.81 39.98
C THR A 427 56.13 28.79 40.76
N ASN A 428 56.23 27.54 40.24
CA ASN A 428 56.44 26.21 40.85
C ASN A 428 56.07 25.97 42.32
N HIS A 429 55.47 24.81 42.60
CA HIS A 429 56.05 23.81 43.51
C HIS A 429 55.58 22.38 43.20
N THR A 430 56.54 21.48 43.40
CA THR A 430 56.67 20.05 43.09
C THR A 430 56.12 19.15 44.20
N HIS A 431 56.21 17.83 43.96
CA HIS A 431 56.35 16.68 44.89
C HIS A 431 55.15 15.71 44.92
N THR A 432 55.28 14.37 44.90
CA THR A 432 56.41 13.42 44.78
C THR A 432 55.83 11.99 44.84
N VAL A 433 56.34 11.09 43.98
CA VAL A 433 56.70 9.64 44.18
C VAL A 433 55.65 8.72 44.85
N GLY A 434 55.33 7.52 44.35
CA GLY A 434 55.98 6.62 43.39
C GLY A 434 55.32 5.22 43.44
N PRO A 435 56.04 4.11 43.16
CA PRO A 435 55.72 3.20 42.05
C PRO A 435 55.50 1.73 42.47
N VAL A 436 54.92 0.87 41.62
CA VAL A 436 55.39 -0.53 41.44
C VAL A 436 55.07 -1.04 40.02
N THR A 437 56.09 -1.67 39.43
CA THR A 437 56.22 -2.28 38.10
C THR A 437 55.97 -3.80 38.05
N ASN A 438 55.60 -4.25 36.84
CA ASN A 438 55.90 -5.53 36.15
C ASN A 438 55.30 -6.86 36.66
N VAL A 439 54.82 -7.74 35.76
CA VAL A 439 55.57 -8.74 34.96
C VAL A 439 54.59 -9.55 34.07
N THR A 440 55.12 -10.03 32.95
CA THR A 440 54.54 -10.65 31.75
C THR A 440 54.36 -12.19 31.80
N THR A 441 53.51 -12.73 30.90
CA THR A 441 53.59 -14.02 30.11
C THR A 441 52.88 -15.33 30.62
N PRO A 442 52.66 -16.40 29.79
CA PRO A 442 51.38 -16.73 29.13
C PRO A 442 50.82 -18.19 29.31
N GLY A 443 49.56 -18.42 28.92
CA GLY A 443 48.92 -19.73 28.56
C GLY A 443 48.41 -20.61 29.73
N PRO A 444 47.47 -21.58 29.56
CA PRO A 444 46.99 -22.22 28.33
C PRO A 444 45.44 -22.36 28.18
N THR A 445 45.04 -22.88 27.01
CA THR A 445 43.72 -23.32 26.54
C THR A 445 42.95 -24.27 27.47
N ASN A 446 41.62 -24.09 27.55
CA ASN A 446 40.73 -25.25 27.66
C ASN A 446 39.34 -25.00 27.05
N HIS A 447 38.93 -25.96 26.22
CA HIS A 447 37.66 -26.03 25.52
C HIS A 447 36.51 -26.30 26.49
N THR A 448 35.38 -25.60 26.33
CA THR A 448 34.09 -26.06 26.87
C THR A 448 33.01 -25.88 25.82
N HIS A 449 32.51 -27.01 25.30
CA HIS A 449 31.36 -27.10 24.43
C HIS A 449 30.09 -26.72 25.19
N THR A 450 29.33 -25.76 24.67
CA THR A 450 27.93 -25.51 25.05
C THR A 450 27.00 -25.81 23.86
N PRO A 451 25.82 -26.42 24.09
CA PRO A 451 24.95 -26.89 23.02
C PRO A 451 24.19 -25.75 22.34
N LYS A 452 24.16 -25.80 21.01
CA LYS A 452 23.43 -24.89 20.12
C LYS A 452 21.90 -24.95 20.38
N PRO A 453 21.20 -23.79 20.47
CA PRO A 453 19.74 -23.76 20.54
C PRO A 453 19.13 -24.26 19.22
N LYS A 454 18.14 -25.15 19.35
CA LYS A 454 17.33 -25.69 18.27
C LYS A 454 16.40 -24.59 17.70
N PRO A 455 16.31 -24.40 16.38
CA PRO A 455 15.37 -23.46 15.78
C PRO A 455 13.90 -23.82 16.10
N PRO A 456 13.00 -22.84 16.30
CA PRO A 456 11.57 -23.10 16.45
C PRO A 456 11.00 -23.77 15.20
N ALA A 457 10.22 -24.82 15.38
CA ALA A 457 9.50 -25.46 14.29
C ALA A 457 8.32 -24.56 13.87
N THR A 458 8.43 -23.90 12.71
CA THR A 458 7.30 -23.26 12.06
C THR A 458 6.36 -24.34 11.51
N THR A 459 5.14 -24.32 12.02
CA THR A 459 4.06 -25.21 11.57
C THR A 459 3.54 -24.71 10.22
N PRO A 460 3.38 -25.56 9.19
CA PRO A 460 2.80 -25.14 7.92
C PRO A 460 1.31 -24.78 8.08
N MET A 461 0.90 -23.68 7.45
CA MET A 461 -0.48 -23.19 7.37
C MET A 461 -1.40 -24.23 6.68
N PRO A 462 -2.69 -24.36 7.08
CA PRO A 462 -3.49 -25.55 6.77
C PRO A 462 -3.99 -25.57 5.32
N THR A 463 -3.69 -26.66 4.64
CA THR A 463 -4.27 -27.07 3.35
C THR A 463 -5.79 -27.23 3.44
N PRO A 464 -6.56 -26.88 2.39
CA PRO A 464 -8.02 -27.09 2.36
C PRO A 464 -8.37 -28.58 2.53
N GLY A 465 -8.85 -28.93 3.72
CA GLY A 465 -9.51 -30.21 3.99
C GLY A 465 -11.01 -30.16 3.65
N PRO A 466 -11.73 -31.29 3.71
CA PRO A 466 -13.17 -31.36 3.47
C PRO A 466 -13.88 -30.35 4.39
N ALA A 467 -14.65 -29.42 3.80
CA ALA A 467 -15.17 -28.25 4.50
C ALA A 467 -16.01 -28.67 5.73
N GLY A 468 -15.48 -28.42 6.93
CA GLY A 468 -16.24 -28.48 8.17
C GLY A 468 -17.27 -27.36 8.24
N GLU A 469 -17.96 -27.22 9.37
CA GLU A 469 -18.94 -26.14 9.56
C GLU A 469 -18.27 -24.74 9.42
N PRO A 470 -18.97 -23.75 8.82
CA PRO A 470 -18.40 -22.41 8.67
C PRO A 470 -18.26 -21.73 10.03
N LYS A 471 -17.08 -21.19 10.30
CA LYS A 471 -16.81 -20.39 11.51
C LYS A 471 -17.28 -18.95 11.30
N GLN A 472 -17.79 -18.33 12.36
CA GLN A 472 -18.19 -16.93 12.33
C GLN A 472 -16.98 -16.01 12.15
N GLY A 473 -17.02 -15.17 11.11
CA GLY A 473 -16.12 -14.03 10.95
C GLY A 473 -16.74 -12.76 11.53
N HIS A 474 -15.89 -11.79 11.88
CA HIS A 474 -16.28 -10.48 12.41
C HIS A 474 -15.82 -9.38 11.46
N TYR A 475 -16.75 -8.72 10.80
CA TYR A 475 -16.49 -7.77 9.73
C TYR A 475 -17.04 -6.39 10.10
N LYS A 476 -16.24 -5.36 9.85
CA LYS A 476 -16.61 -3.97 10.09
C LYS A 476 -16.16 -3.13 8.91
N LEU A 477 -17.03 -2.26 8.42
CA LEU A 477 -16.69 -1.22 7.46
C LEU A 477 -16.76 0.13 8.14
N LYS A 478 -15.86 1.02 7.74
CA LYS A 478 -15.84 2.39 8.20
C LYS A 478 -16.17 3.31 7.04
N ASN A 479 -16.90 4.39 7.33
CA ASN A 479 -17.16 5.43 6.36
C ASN A 479 -15.92 6.33 6.20
N SER A 480 -16.02 7.34 5.33
CA SER A 480 -14.97 8.34 5.12
C SER A 480 -14.64 9.19 6.36
N LYS A 481 -15.47 9.16 7.41
CA LYS A 481 -15.23 9.84 8.69
C LYS A 481 -14.59 8.91 9.74
N ASN A 482 -14.14 7.72 9.33
CA ASN A 482 -13.59 6.66 10.20
C ASN A 482 -14.61 6.12 11.24
N ASP A 483 -15.89 6.49 11.11
CA ASP A 483 -16.96 5.92 11.90
C ASP A 483 -17.35 4.57 11.32
N VAL A 484 -17.49 3.56 12.18
CA VAL A 484 -18.01 2.26 11.76
C VAL A 484 -19.44 2.46 11.23
N CYS A 485 -19.66 2.05 10.00
CA CYS A 485 -20.91 2.29 9.26
C CYS A 485 -21.64 1.00 8.88
N LEU A 486 -20.94 -0.14 8.87
CA LEU A 486 -21.53 -1.46 8.70
C LEU A 486 -20.82 -2.44 9.64
N LEU A 487 -21.61 -3.28 10.30
CA LEU A 487 -21.15 -4.38 11.13
C LEU A 487 -21.78 -5.68 10.63
N ALA A 488 -20.99 -6.74 10.58
CA ALA A 488 -21.41 -8.03 10.09
C ALA A 488 -20.62 -9.13 10.78
N ASP A 489 -21.27 -9.90 11.64
CA ASP A 489 -20.74 -11.14 12.18
C ASP A 489 -21.49 -12.30 11.52
N MET A 490 -20.82 -13.19 10.80
CA MET A 490 -21.48 -14.32 10.13
C MET A 490 -20.50 -15.42 9.74
N GLY A 491 -20.97 -16.68 9.83
CA GLY A 491 -20.30 -17.83 9.24
C GLY A 491 -20.94 -18.18 7.90
N LEU A 492 -20.14 -18.29 6.84
CA LEU A 492 -20.62 -18.52 5.48
C LEU A 492 -20.00 -19.78 4.88
N GLN A 493 -20.83 -20.63 4.26
CA GLN A 493 -20.41 -21.79 3.49
C GLN A 493 -21.16 -21.80 2.16
N PHE A 494 -20.45 -22.07 1.07
CA PHE A 494 -21.03 -22.21 -0.26
C PHE A 494 -20.96 -23.66 -0.72
N THR A 495 -22.00 -24.10 -1.42
CA THR A 495 -22.05 -25.37 -2.13
C THR A 495 -22.32 -25.11 -3.59
N ALA A 496 -21.34 -25.39 -4.45
CA ALA A 496 -21.42 -25.19 -5.89
C ALA A 496 -21.38 -26.53 -6.63
N SER A 497 -22.34 -26.77 -7.52
CA SER A 497 -22.41 -27.96 -8.36
C SER A 497 -21.59 -27.75 -9.64
N TYR A 498 -20.81 -28.75 -10.05
CA TYR A 498 -19.90 -28.66 -11.20
C TYR A 498 -19.88 -29.95 -12.02
N THR A 499 -19.43 -29.87 -13.28
CA THR A 499 -19.32 -31.07 -14.13
C THR A 499 -17.92 -31.67 -14.00
N LYS A 500 -17.83 -32.98 -13.74
CA LYS A 500 -16.57 -33.73 -13.70
C LYS A 500 -16.16 -34.23 -15.09
N LYS A 501 -14.87 -34.57 -15.26
CA LYS A 501 -14.33 -35.16 -16.50
C LYS A 501 -15.05 -36.44 -16.95
N ASN A 502 -15.64 -37.19 -16.02
CA ASN A 502 -16.46 -38.38 -16.29
C ASN A 502 -17.93 -38.05 -16.61
N LYS A 503 -18.26 -36.78 -16.91
CA LYS A 503 -19.61 -36.27 -17.20
C LYS A 503 -20.64 -36.42 -16.08
N HIS A 504 -20.22 -36.79 -14.87
CA HIS A 504 -21.09 -36.79 -13.69
C HIS A 504 -21.04 -35.41 -12.99
N THR A 505 -22.09 -35.10 -12.21
CA THR A 505 -22.13 -33.88 -11.40
C THR A 505 -21.36 -34.08 -10.09
N GLY A 506 -20.46 -33.15 -9.78
CA GLY A 506 -19.79 -33.01 -8.48
C GLY A 506 -20.34 -31.85 -7.67
N LYS A 507 -19.99 -31.77 -6.38
CA LYS A 507 -20.24 -30.62 -5.52
C LYS A 507 -18.94 -30.16 -4.86
N GLY A 508 -18.59 -28.90 -5.05
CA GLY A 508 -17.54 -28.22 -4.31
C GLY A 508 -18.14 -27.50 -3.12
N VAL A 509 -17.57 -27.70 -1.93
CA VAL A 509 -18.01 -27.05 -0.68
C VAL A 509 -16.84 -26.27 -0.11
N PHE A 510 -17.07 -25.00 0.20
CA PHE A 510 -16.03 -24.11 0.69
C PHE A 510 -16.59 -23.07 1.66
N ASN A 511 -15.79 -22.70 2.66
CA ASN A 511 -16.17 -21.76 3.71
C ASN A 511 -15.52 -20.40 3.47
N VAL A 512 -16.19 -19.33 3.88
CA VAL A 512 -15.52 -18.04 4.05
C VAL A 512 -14.68 -18.12 5.33
N PRO A 513 -13.35 -17.92 5.26
CA PRO A 513 -12.48 -17.88 6.43
C PRO A 513 -12.84 -16.72 7.36
N VAL A 514 -12.65 -16.91 8.68
CA VAL A 514 -12.86 -15.89 9.72
C VAL A 514 -12.10 -14.58 9.44
N LYS A 515 -10.93 -14.68 8.80
CA LYS A 515 -10.06 -13.55 8.43
C LYS A 515 -10.24 -13.12 6.96
N ALA A 516 -11.40 -13.37 6.35
CA ALA A 516 -11.69 -12.84 5.02
C ALA A 516 -11.56 -11.31 5.03
N SER A 517 -10.96 -10.76 3.97
CA SER A 517 -10.78 -9.31 3.84
C SER A 517 -12.13 -8.68 3.55
N ALA A 518 -12.56 -7.76 4.42
CA ALA A 518 -13.84 -7.07 4.30
C ALA A 518 -13.64 -5.67 3.70
N SER A 519 -14.33 -5.40 2.60
CA SER A 519 -14.42 -4.09 1.96
C SER A 519 -15.86 -3.78 1.58
N GLY A 520 -16.12 -2.64 0.93
CA GLY A 520 -17.44 -2.24 0.48
C GLY A 520 -17.75 -0.78 0.81
N ASN A 521 -19.01 -0.40 0.66
CA ASN A 521 -19.44 0.98 0.74
C ASN A 521 -20.63 1.11 1.69
N CYS A 522 -20.65 2.18 2.48
CA CYS A 522 -21.82 2.53 3.28
C CYS A 522 -22.48 3.76 2.68
N GLY A 523 -23.72 3.63 2.26
CA GLY A 523 -24.53 4.73 1.74
C GLY A 523 -25.80 4.93 2.55
N PRO A 524 -26.48 6.07 2.35
CA PRO A 524 -27.71 6.37 3.09
C PRO A 524 -28.88 5.45 2.73
N GLU A 525 -28.91 4.96 1.48
CA GLU A 525 -30.00 4.11 0.92
C GLU A 525 -29.51 2.72 0.50
N LYS A 526 -28.23 2.60 0.17
CA LYS A 526 -27.59 1.35 -0.26
C LYS A 526 -26.24 1.21 0.43
N SER A 527 -25.92 0.01 0.87
CA SER A 527 -24.60 -0.35 1.40
C SER A 527 -24.15 -1.65 0.77
N SER A 528 -22.86 -1.91 0.69
CA SER A 528 -22.30 -3.16 0.19
C SER A 528 -21.25 -3.69 1.16
N LEU A 529 -21.22 -5.01 1.32
CA LEU A 529 -20.14 -5.73 2.00
C LEU A 529 -19.54 -6.73 1.01
N ILE A 530 -18.24 -6.61 0.77
CA ILE A 530 -17.47 -7.51 -0.06
C ILE A 530 -16.53 -8.28 0.85
N LEU A 531 -16.61 -9.61 0.82
CA LEU A 531 -15.67 -10.50 1.50
C LEU A 531 -14.80 -11.19 0.48
N THR A 532 -13.51 -10.93 0.53
CA THR A 532 -12.50 -11.52 -0.36
C THR A 532 -11.68 -12.55 0.41
N PHE A 533 -11.59 -13.76 -0.12
CA PHE A 533 -10.98 -14.89 0.57
C PHE A 533 -10.39 -15.91 -0.40
N TYR A 534 -9.64 -16.89 0.15
CA TYR A 534 -8.76 -17.76 -0.64
C TYR A 534 -7.93 -16.90 -1.62
N GLY A 535 -7.32 -15.87 -1.01
CA GLY A 535 -6.77 -14.63 -1.55
C GLY A 535 -7.23 -14.20 -2.96
N GLY A 536 -8.51 -13.86 -3.02
CA GLY A 536 -9.07 -13.18 -4.18
C GLY A 536 -9.51 -14.11 -5.29
N ASN A 537 -9.26 -15.41 -5.17
CA ASN A 537 -9.86 -16.41 -6.06
C ASN A 537 -11.37 -16.56 -5.80
N PHE A 538 -11.83 -16.12 -4.62
CA PHE A 538 -13.22 -16.14 -4.19
C PHE A 538 -13.60 -14.77 -3.62
N ASN A 539 -14.75 -14.26 -4.05
CA ASN A 539 -15.37 -13.08 -3.49
C ASN A 539 -16.86 -13.31 -3.30
N VAL A 540 -17.42 -12.75 -2.23
CA VAL A 540 -18.87 -12.62 -2.10
C VAL A 540 -19.21 -11.17 -1.80
N THR A 541 -20.12 -10.62 -2.59
CA THR A 541 -20.69 -9.29 -2.41
C THR A 541 -22.12 -9.41 -1.91
N PHE A 542 -22.42 -8.73 -0.82
CA PHE A 542 -23.76 -8.52 -0.29
C PHE A 542 -24.14 -7.06 -0.52
N ASP A 543 -25.16 -6.82 -1.32
CA ASP A 543 -25.74 -5.49 -1.48
C ASP A 543 -26.97 -5.37 -0.60
N PHE A 544 -26.99 -4.33 0.23
CA PHE A 544 -28.09 -3.97 1.10
C PHE A 544 -28.84 -2.78 0.53
N GLN A 545 -30.17 -2.81 0.64
CA GLN A 545 -31.03 -1.75 0.16
C GLN A 545 -32.09 -1.39 1.20
N LYS A 546 -32.29 -0.08 1.44
CA LYS A 546 -33.44 0.44 2.17
C LYS A 546 -34.67 0.46 1.26
N SER A 547 -35.79 -0.04 1.78
CA SER A 547 -37.11 0.04 1.13
C SER A 547 -37.77 1.37 1.48
N ALA A 548 -38.30 2.07 0.46
CA ALA A 548 -38.91 3.40 0.60
C ALA A 548 -40.08 3.42 1.61
N LYS A 549 -40.24 4.55 2.32
CA LYS A 549 -41.24 4.75 3.37
C LYS A 549 -42.68 4.73 2.83
N GLY A 550 -43.34 3.58 2.95
CA GLY A 550 -44.80 3.47 2.90
C GLY A 550 -45.48 3.79 4.24
N GLY A 551 -45.10 4.91 4.88
CA GLY A 551 -45.71 5.39 6.14
C GLY A 551 -45.11 4.87 7.47
N GLY A 552 -44.03 4.06 7.44
CA GLY A 552 -43.32 3.55 8.63
C GLY A 552 -41.82 3.88 8.67
N LYS A 553 -41.06 3.31 9.62
CA LYS A 553 -39.58 3.33 9.59
C LYS A 553 -39.09 2.59 8.33
N ALA A 554 -38.03 3.09 7.69
CA ALA A 554 -37.45 2.40 6.55
C ALA A 554 -36.84 1.07 7.01
N LYS A 555 -37.11 0.00 6.26
CA LYS A 555 -36.50 -1.31 6.48
C LYS A 555 -35.38 -1.51 5.49
N TYR A 556 -34.34 -2.23 5.88
CA TYR A 556 -33.35 -2.74 4.93
C TYR A 556 -33.49 -4.24 4.74
N HIS A 557 -32.89 -4.74 3.66
CA HIS A 557 -32.66 -6.15 3.39
C HIS A 557 -31.42 -6.29 2.50
N VAL A 558 -30.87 -7.50 2.38
CA VAL A 558 -29.92 -7.84 1.32
C VAL A 558 -30.72 -8.00 0.01
N SER A 559 -30.49 -7.09 -0.93
CA SER A 559 -31.12 -7.03 -2.25
C SER A 559 -30.39 -7.89 -3.29
N SER A 560 -29.07 -8.00 -3.17
CA SER A 560 -28.26 -8.85 -4.06
C SER A 560 -27.17 -9.60 -3.31
N ILE A 561 -26.91 -10.83 -3.77
CA ILE A 561 -25.70 -11.57 -3.44
C ILE A 561 -25.04 -11.99 -4.74
N SER A 562 -23.76 -11.67 -4.89
CA SER A 562 -22.91 -12.11 -6.00
C SER A 562 -21.73 -12.89 -5.46
N LEU A 563 -21.52 -14.11 -5.94
CA LEU A 563 -20.39 -14.96 -5.60
C LEU A 563 -19.53 -15.16 -6.86
N ALA A 564 -18.28 -14.70 -6.83
CA ALA A 564 -17.27 -15.19 -7.75
C ALA A 564 -16.41 -16.25 -7.08
N TYR A 565 -16.19 -17.37 -7.77
CA TYR A 565 -15.38 -18.47 -7.28
C TYR A 565 -14.63 -19.16 -8.43
N THR A 566 -13.46 -19.72 -8.12
CA THR A 566 -12.66 -20.48 -9.08
C THR A 566 -12.79 -21.98 -8.81
N GLU A 567 -12.95 -22.80 -9.85
CA GLU A 567 -13.01 -24.27 -9.75
C GLU A 567 -11.64 -24.88 -9.41
N MET A 568 -11.10 -24.54 -8.25
CA MET A 568 -9.81 -25.02 -7.76
C MET A 568 -9.83 -26.54 -7.60
N PRO A 569 -8.83 -27.29 -8.10
CA PRO A 569 -8.78 -28.75 -8.02
C PRO A 569 -8.93 -29.32 -6.60
N ALA A 570 -8.51 -28.56 -5.57
CA ALA A 570 -8.66 -28.94 -4.17
C ALA A 570 -10.12 -28.96 -3.69
N VAL A 571 -10.96 -28.06 -4.22
CA VAL A 571 -12.39 -27.90 -3.85
C VAL A 571 -13.29 -28.61 -4.85
N PHE A 572 -12.88 -28.66 -6.12
CA PHE A 572 -13.62 -29.21 -7.26
C PHE A 572 -12.84 -30.36 -7.93
N PRO A 573 -12.58 -31.46 -7.20
CA PRO A 573 -11.75 -32.55 -7.70
C PRO A 573 -12.35 -33.19 -8.96
N GLY A 574 -11.50 -33.34 -9.98
CA GLY A 574 -11.89 -33.93 -11.26
C GLY A 574 -12.83 -33.05 -12.08
N SER A 575 -12.89 -31.74 -11.84
CA SER A 575 -13.63 -30.80 -12.69
C SER A 575 -13.22 -30.95 -14.16
N MET A 576 -14.22 -30.82 -15.05
CA MET A 576 -14.04 -30.74 -16.49
C MET A 576 -13.43 -29.41 -16.93
N THR A 577 -13.57 -28.36 -16.10
CA THR A 577 -13.07 -27.00 -16.32
C THR A 577 -12.23 -26.51 -15.12
N PRO A 578 -11.13 -27.21 -14.77
CA PRO A 578 -10.34 -26.84 -13.60
C PRO A 578 -9.76 -25.43 -13.73
N ASN A 579 -9.71 -24.70 -12.62
CA ASN A 579 -9.25 -23.30 -12.53
C ASN A 579 -10.09 -22.29 -13.33
N LYS A 580 -11.28 -22.67 -13.80
CA LYS A 580 -12.20 -21.74 -14.43
C LYS A 580 -12.90 -20.90 -13.37
N ALA A 581 -12.96 -19.59 -13.60
CA ALA A 581 -13.72 -18.67 -12.78
C ALA A 581 -15.21 -18.70 -13.14
N HIS A 582 -16.05 -18.63 -12.12
CA HIS A 582 -17.50 -18.56 -12.21
C HIS A 582 -17.96 -17.34 -11.42
N THR A 583 -18.88 -16.58 -11.98
CA THR A 583 -19.63 -15.55 -11.25
C THR A 583 -21.10 -15.91 -11.31
N VAL A 584 -21.73 -15.97 -10.16
CA VAL A 584 -23.17 -16.22 -10.01
C VAL A 584 -23.76 -15.15 -9.12
N SER A 585 -24.94 -14.64 -9.46
CA SER A 585 -25.60 -13.62 -8.66
C SER A 585 -27.11 -13.78 -8.63
N ASN A 586 -27.71 -13.28 -7.56
CA ASN A 586 -29.15 -13.17 -7.41
C ASN A 586 -29.50 -11.75 -6.97
N ASN A 587 -30.10 -10.97 -7.89
CA ASN A 587 -30.37 -9.55 -7.71
C ASN A 587 -31.80 -9.23 -7.24
N GLY A 588 -32.54 -10.24 -6.75
CA GLY A 588 -33.93 -10.11 -6.30
C GLY A 588 -34.16 -10.67 -4.90
N LEU A 589 -33.13 -10.62 -4.05
CA LEU A 589 -33.19 -11.17 -2.70
C LEU A 589 -33.89 -10.20 -1.74
N ALA A 590 -34.47 -10.77 -0.69
CA ALA A 590 -35.03 -10.02 0.43
C ALA A 590 -34.69 -10.75 1.74
N VAL A 591 -33.40 -11.02 1.94
CA VAL A 591 -32.89 -11.77 3.10
C VAL A 591 -32.27 -10.85 4.15
N PHE A 592 -32.24 -11.31 5.40
CA PHE A 592 -31.75 -10.55 6.56
C PHE A 592 -32.41 -9.18 6.77
N PRO A 593 -33.75 -9.08 6.74
CA PRO A 593 -34.43 -7.80 6.87
C PRO A 593 -34.46 -7.29 8.31
N ALA A 594 -34.25 -5.99 8.51
CA ALA A 594 -34.56 -5.32 9.78
C ALA A 594 -34.90 -3.85 9.58
N ASP A 595 -35.44 -3.20 10.61
CA ASP A 595 -35.59 -1.74 10.64
C ASP A 595 -34.22 -1.03 10.54
N GLN A 596 -34.14 0.12 9.86
CA GLN A 596 -32.87 0.83 9.61
C GLN A 596 -32.06 1.18 10.85
N ASP A 597 -32.70 1.35 12.01
CA ASP A 597 -32.10 1.69 13.30
C ASP A 597 -31.85 0.46 14.19
N ARG A 598 -31.97 -0.74 13.62
CA ARG A 598 -31.78 -2.03 14.30
C ARG A 598 -30.76 -2.88 13.53
N SER A 599 -30.27 -3.92 14.19
CA SER A 599 -29.46 -4.96 13.55
C SER A 599 -30.31 -6.21 13.32
N TYR A 600 -30.08 -6.96 12.26
CA TYR A 600 -30.67 -8.29 12.08
C TYR A 600 -29.81 -9.32 12.81
N LYS A 601 -30.41 -10.26 13.55
CA LYS A 601 -29.69 -11.37 14.19
C LYS A 601 -30.40 -12.70 13.96
N CYS A 602 -29.66 -13.75 13.62
CA CYS A 602 -30.15 -15.12 13.49
C CYS A 602 -29.06 -16.13 13.88
N ASP A 603 -29.27 -16.86 14.97
CA ASP A 603 -28.39 -17.92 15.45
C ASP A 603 -28.61 -19.24 14.68
N ALA A 604 -29.83 -19.46 14.15
CA ALA A 604 -30.19 -20.59 13.31
C ALA A 604 -29.56 -20.55 11.91
N ASP A 605 -29.40 -21.74 11.32
CA ASP A 605 -28.86 -21.94 9.98
C ASP A 605 -29.85 -21.44 8.91
N VAL A 606 -29.39 -20.53 8.05
CA VAL A 606 -30.18 -19.96 6.95
C VAL A 606 -29.58 -20.38 5.61
N HIS A 607 -30.40 -20.99 4.74
CA HIS A 607 -30.00 -21.33 3.38
C HIS A 607 -30.52 -20.27 2.39
N VAL A 608 -29.64 -19.81 1.51
CA VAL A 608 -29.93 -18.84 0.45
C VAL A 608 -29.51 -19.42 -0.89
N ALA A 609 -30.46 -19.59 -1.81
CA ALA A 609 -30.17 -20.02 -3.17
C ALA A 609 -29.69 -18.82 -4.00
N ILE A 610 -28.42 -18.85 -4.43
CA ILE A 610 -27.83 -17.80 -5.28
C ILE A 610 -28.09 -18.12 -6.75
N SER A 611 -28.02 -19.39 -7.12
CA SER A 611 -28.43 -19.87 -8.44
C SER A 611 -28.94 -21.31 -8.34
N LYS A 612 -29.37 -21.90 -9.46
CA LYS A 612 -29.76 -23.32 -9.52
C LYS A 612 -28.64 -24.29 -9.14
N ASP A 613 -27.39 -23.85 -9.27
CA ASP A 613 -26.20 -24.67 -9.07
C ASP A 613 -25.39 -24.27 -7.83
N VAL A 614 -25.76 -23.16 -7.16
CA VAL A 614 -25.00 -22.58 -6.03
C VAL A 614 -25.93 -22.18 -4.89
N ASP A 615 -25.72 -22.82 -3.75
CA ASP A 615 -26.38 -22.54 -2.48
C ASP A 615 -25.40 -21.96 -1.46
N MET A 616 -25.86 -21.04 -0.63
CA MET A 616 -25.13 -20.47 0.49
C MET A 616 -25.81 -20.84 1.81
N LEU A 617 -25.05 -21.40 2.75
CA LEU A 617 -25.42 -21.58 4.14
C LEU A 617 -24.82 -20.42 4.95
N VAL A 618 -25.66 -19.77 5.75
CA VAL A 618 -25.29 -18.69 6.67
C VAL A 618 -25.62 -19.11 8.09
N ARG A 619 -24.68 -18.96 9.02
CA ARG A 619 -24.83 -19.30 10.44
C ARG A 619 -24.44 -18.13 11.33
N GLN A 620 -25.08 -18.01 12.49
CA GLN A 620 -24.74 -17.00 13.50
C GLN A 620 -24.66 -15.59 12.89
N VAL A 621 -25.64 -15.21 12.08
CA VAL A 621 -25.62 -13.92 11.40
C VAL A 621 -26.05 -12.81 12.35
N HIS A 622 -25.27 -11.76 12.46
CA HIS A 622 -25.60 -10.50 13.11
C HIS A 622 -25.13 -9.37 12.20
N VAL A 623 -26.05 -8.68 11.54
CA VAL A 623 -25.69 -7.70 10.49
C VAL A 623 -26.46 -6.40 10.66
N GLN A 624 -25.74 -5.29 10.54
CA GLN A 624 -26.29 -3.94 10.53
C GLN A 624 -25.57 -3.10 9.46
N PRO A 625 -26.21 -2.87 8.31
CA PRO A 625 -25.63 -2.15 7.17
C PRO A 625 -25.89 -0.64 7.16
N PHE A 626 -26.74 -0.14 8.08
CA PHE A 626 -27.12 1.26 8.18
C PHE A 626 -27.22 1.71 9.64
N ASP A 627 -27.16 3.03 9.85
CA ASP A 627 -27.37 3.72 11.13
C ASP A 627 -26.60 3.11 12.33
N VAL A 628 -25.38 2.60 12.10
CA VAL A 628 -24.50 2.09 13.17
C VAL A 628 -24.07 3.23 14.08
N GLN A 629 -24.31 3.07 15.38
CA GLN A 629 -23.99 4.08 16.40
C GLN A 629 -22.85 3.58 17.29
N LYS A 630 -21.86 4.44 17.54
CA LYS A 630 -20.70 4.15 18.42
C LYS A 630 -19.93 2.87 18.05
N GLY A 631 -20.01 2.45 16.78
CA GLY A 631 -19.40 1.21 16.29
C GLY A 631 -19.87 -0.07 16.97
N GLN A 632 -21.12 -0.08 17.46
CA GLN A 632 -21.74 -1.26 18.04
C GLN A 632 -23.06 -1.56 17.33
N PHE A 633 -23.44 -2.84 17.37
CA PHE A 633 -24.76 -3.24 16.92
C PHE A 633 -25.84 -2.56 17.76
N SER A 634 -26.89 -2.12 17.09
CA SER A 634 -28.12 -1.62 17.70
C SER A 634 -28.97 -2.79 18.22
N SER A 635 -30.16 -2.51 18.73
CA SER A 635 -31.05 -3.55 19.25
C SER A 635 -31.40 -4.56 18.15
N ALA A 636 -31.11 -5.84 18.38
CA ALA A 636 -31.32 -6.88 17.38
C ALA A 636 -32.80 -7.17 17.10
N GLU A 637 -33.16 -7.33 15.83
CA GLU A 637 -34.39 -7.98 15.36
C GLU A 637 -34.03 -9.43 15.06
N GLU A 638 -34.49 -10.34 15.92
CA GLU A 638 -34.21 -11.77 15.81
C GLU A 638 -35.06 -12.41 14.71
N CYS A 639 -34.47 -13.33 13.98
CA CYS A 639 -35.18 -14.07 12.95
C CYS A 639 -36.24 -15.01 13.54
N SER A 640 -37.26 -15.33 12.74
CA SER A 640 -38.32 -16.26 13.16
C SER A 640 -37.80 -17.68 13.48
N GLN A 641 -36.63 -18.03 12.97
CA GLN A 641 -36.00 -19.34 13.10
C GLN A 641 -35.36 -19.55 14.48
N ASP A 642 -34.99 -18.48 15.18
CA ASP A 642 -34.41 -18.52 16.53
C ASP A 642 -35.45 -18.72 17.63
N SER A 643 -36.72 -18.45 17.32
CA SER A 643 -37.83 -18.71 18.21
C SER A 643 -37.98 -20.22 18.42
N LYS A 644 -37.32 -20.75 19.45
CA LYS A 644 -37.40 -22.15 19.90
C LYS A 644 -38.87 -22.59 19.98
N GLY A 645 -39.31 -23.28 18.93
CA GLY A 645 -40.71 -23.70 18.73
C GLY A 645 -41.20 -23.68 17.29
N GLY A 646 -40.50 -23.02 16.36
CA GLY A 646 -40.84 -23.06 14.94
C GLY A 646 -40.39 -24.35 14.28
N LYS A 647 -41.31 -25.30 14.06
CA LYS A 647 -41.12 -26.42 13.14
C LYS A 647 -40.54 -25.89 11.82
N SER A 648 -39.53 -26.58 11.32
CA SER A 648 -39.10 -26.51 9.93
C SER A 648 -40.33 -26.44 9.02
N TYR A 649 -40.58 -25.29 8.40
CA TYR A 649 -41.45 -25.21 7.23
C TYR A 649 -40.62 -25.54 5.99
N GLY A 650 -39.97 -26.70 6.03
CA GLY A 650 -39.62 -27.43 4.83
C GLY A 650 -40.90 -28.04 4.26
N LEU A 651 -41.39 -27.41 3.18
CA LEU A 651 -42.43 -27.88 2.26
C LEU A 651 -43.86 -28.05 2.82
N GLU A 652 -44.70 -27.00 2.75
CA GLU A 652 -46.16 -27.15 2.62
C GLU A 652 -46.82 -25.85 2.07
N ILE A 653 -46.63 -25.53 0.78
CA ILE A 653 -47.64 -24.78 0.00
C ILE A 653 -48.56 -25.78 -0.76
N GLY A 654 -48.56 -27.06 -0.34
CA GLY A 654 -49.48 -28.09 -0.83
C GLY A 654 -50.73 -28.27 0.03
N LEU A 655 -50.60 -28.24 1.36
CA LEU A 655 -51.69 -28.57 2.28
C LEU A 655 -52.59 -27.40 2.67
N GLY A 656 -52.10 -26.15 2.68
CA GLY A 656 -52.95 -24.99 2.94
C GLY A 656 -53.92 -24.69 1.79
N VAL A 657 -53.38 -24.69 0.56
CA VAL A 657 -54.18 -24.51 -0.67
C VAL A 657 -55.01 -25.75 -0.95
N GLY A 658 -54.49 -26.96 -0.72
CA GLY A 658 -55.26 -28.20 -0.84
C GLY A 658 -56.47 -28.23 0.08
N VAL A 659 -56.30 -27.92 1.38
CA VAL A 659 -57.42 -27.90 2.34
C VAL A 659 -58.38 -26.76 2.05
N ALA A 660 -57.92 -25.57 1.65
CA ALA A 660 -58.80 -24.47 1.26
C ALA A 660 -59.59 -24.79 -0.03
N VAL A 661 -58.96 -25.39 -1.05
CA VAL A 661 -59.63 -25.83 -2.28
C VAL A 661 -60.60 -26.97 -1.99
N VAL A 662 -60.27 -27.91 -1.12
CA VAL A 662 -61.19 -28.98 -0.70
C VAL A 662 -62.35 -28.42 0.10
N LEU A 663 -62.14 -27.46 1.02
CA LEU A 663 -63.22 -26.83 1.78
C LEU A 663 -64.12 -25.95 0.89
N VAL A 664 -63.56 -25.25 -0.09
CA VAL A 664 -64.33 -24.51 -1.09
C VAL A 664 -65.07 -25.46 -2.01
N ALA A 665 -64.45 -26.56 -2.46
CA ALA A 665 -65.11 -27.58 -3.28
C ALA A 665 -66.23 -28.30 -2.51
N LEU A 666 -66.03 -28.61 -1.22
CA LEU A 666 -67.05 -29.17 -0.34
C LEU A 666 -68.15 -28.14 -0.04
N GLY A 667 -67.81 -26.86 0.10
CA GLY A 667 -68.76 -25.76 0.27
C GLY A 667 -69.62 -25.54 -0.98
N VAL A 668 -69.01 -25.56 -2.17
CA VAL A 668 -69.70 -25.49 -3.46
C VAL A 668 -70.53 -26.76 -3.68
N PHE A 669 -69.99 -27.95 -3.40
CA PHE A 669 -70.73 -29.21 -3.48
C PHE A 669 -71.93 -29.23 -2.53
N TRP A 670 -71.76 -28.78 -1.28
CA TRP A 670 -72.84 -28.69 -0.31
C TRP A 670 -73.86 -27.62 -0.70
N TYR A 671 -73.42 -26.46 -1.23
CA TYR A 671 -74.30 -25.42 -1.73
C TYR A 671 -75.11 -25.88 -2.95
N VAL A 672 -74.48 -26.54 -3.93
CA VAL A 672 -75.12 -27.13 -5.10
C VAL A 672 -76.06 -28.26 -4.69
N ARG A 673 -75.65 -29.16 -3.77
CA ARG A 673 -76.51 -30.21 -3.23
C ARG A 673 -77.68 -29.63 -2.44
N ARG A 674 -77.53 -28.52 -1.71
CA ARG A 674 -78.62 -27.86 -0.98
C ARG A 674 -79.56 -27.09 -1.92
N ARG A 675 -79.05 -26.52 -3.01
CA ARG A 675 -79.88 -25.93 -4.09
C ARG A 675 -80.64 -27.01 -4.87
N ASN A 676 -80.00 -28.14 -5.13
CA ASN A 676 -80.62 -29.27 -5.81
C ASN A 676 -81.60 -29.99 -4.89
N ALA A 677 -81.30 -30.18 -3.61
CA ALA A 677 -82.26 -30.69 -2.61
C ALA A 677 -83.46 -29.75 -2.44
N LYS A 678 -83.28 -28.43 -2.57
CA LYS A 678 -84.40 -27.47 -2.65
C LYS A 678 -85.14 -27.49 -4.00
N LYS A 679 -84.53 -28.00 -5.08
CA LYS A 679 -85.20 -28.29 -6.37
C LYS A 679 -85.96 -29.63 -6.34
N TYR A 680 -85.46 -30.65 -5.63
CA TYR A 680 -86.16 -31.93 -5.45
C TYR A 680 -87.25 -31.87 -4.36
N ARG A 681 -87.07 -31.09 -3.28
CA ARG A 681 -88.18 -30.76 -2.34
C ARG A 681 -89.25 -29.83 -2.92
N LYS A 682 -89.00 -29.22 -4.09
CA LYS A 682 -89.97 -28.46 -4.87
C LYS A 682 -90.64 -29.29 -5.98
N MET A 683 -90.22 -30.54 -6.18
CA MET A 683 -90.94 -31.53 -6.99
C MET A 683 -91.77 -32.48 -6.13
N GLU A 684 -91.42 -32.70 -4.86
CA GLU A 684 -92.26 -33.47 -3.91
C GLU A 684 -93.40 -32.65 -3.27
N SER A 685 -93.59 -31.38 -3.66
CA SER A 685 -94.75 -30.56 -3.26
C SER A 685 -95.69 -30.26 -4.43
N VAL A 686 -95.60 -31.03 -5.53
CA VAL A 686 -96.56 -31.00 -6.66
C VAL A 686 -97.30 -32.33 -6.83
N LEU A 687 -96.96 -33.37 -6.05
CA LEU A 687 -97.86 -34.50 -5.83
C LEU A 687 -98.13 -34.63 -4.33
N GLY A 688 -99.17 -33.91 -3.89
CA GLY A 688 -99.99 -34.33 -2.75
C GLY A 688 -100.87 -35.52 -3.13
N PRO A 689 -101.59 -36.09 -2.14
CA PRO A 689 -102.05 -37.47 -2.14
C PRO A 689 -103.21 -37.73 -3.10
N GLU A 690 -103.16 -38.87 -3.79
CA GLU A 690 -104.27 -39.81 -4.00
C GLU A 690 -103.71 -41.24 -4.04
#